data_AF-D7GHI6-F1
#
_entry.id   AF-D7GHI6-F1
#
_cell.length_a   1.000
_cell.length_b   1.000
_cell.length_c   1.000
_cell.angle_alpha   90.00
_cell.angle_beta   90.00
_cell.angle_gamma   90.00
#
_symmetry.space_group_name_H-M   'P 1'
#
loop_
_entity.id
_entity.type
_entity.pdbx_description
1 polymer ?
#
loop_
_entity_poly.entity_id
_entity_poly.type
_entity_poly.pdbx_seq_one_letter_code
_entity_poly.pdbx_strand_id
1 'polypeptide(L)'
;MSVSTAKQPMVSDFSDTPVSSVESNGYRVATRVIFPSDADLDVMPLYIDLDEDESESHIHPEDVRGRDSIAVRPGVRMSLGSYFNAFPASYWRRWSVVRTVRLVVNTSGQGTVVVYKSNARGNRQRVQSVQVSGEHNQQVFDLPLETFGDGGFYWFDLVAGDNEMVLESAQWWVPTASQPHGTATFATTTLNKPDYVVKNLRAMAGDVSLRDVVDEILIIDQGTKKVAEYAGFDEVKAELGDQLVVIDQANLGGSGGFSRGMYEGATRGKSDYVILLDDDISLETESIIRLVTFADMCKKPTLVGGHMFDLFNRTVLHTYGEVVEPYYWQPALPHPDQSLGHDFVHGGGKPDDGGLRSTEWLHQRTDVDYNGWWMDLIPVSVIKEIGLSLPVFIKWDDAEYGLRAKEAGYNTVSLPGAAVWHISWVDKDDLVGWQAYFHDRNRYISALLHSPFPRGGDIVSNSQKLDLKHLVSMQYYTVMGRLQAQRDLLAGPGTLPGLLATKLPAIRAAAKDFSDSTLKKEYEDFPDIHAPKPKRPRKRSVESSRFLKMAEGAKAVLRQFRRPRPGHLDNPQTEIAFKDNKWWNTAQWDSALVTNAEGTGIAWYKREPAEMRRMLAESAANQARILHEWPRLRDEYKEALPQLTSFEQWEELFGIEHRPLGEPPAGEEH
;
A
#
# COMPACT_ATOMS: atom_id res chain seq x y z
N MET A 1 40.80 6.63 34.46
CA MET A 1 40.10 7.89 34.80
C MET A 1 39.15 8.19 33.66
N SER A 2 37.92 7.72 33.74
CA SER A 2 36.87 8.01 32.76
C SER A 2 36.24 9.33 33.17
N VAL A 3 36.54 10.40 32.45
CA VAL A 3 35.78 11.64 32.57
C VAL A 3 34.42 11.33 31.92
N SER A 4 33.46 10.91 32.75
CA SER A 4 32.06 10.91 32.38
C SER A 4 31.65 12.38 32.24
N THR A 5 31.83 12.96 31.07
CA THR A 5 31.09 14.15 30.69
C THR A 5 29.64 13.69 30.51
N ALA A 6 28.82 13.85 31.55
CA ALA A 6 27.38 13.69 31.43
C ALA A 6 26.93 14.50 30.20
N LYS A 7 26.28 13.83 29.24
CA LYS A 7 25.78 14.51 28.04
C LYS A 7 24.74 15.53 28.48
N GLN A 8 24.67 16.67 27.78
CA GLN A 8 23.66 17.68 28.08
C GLN A 8 22.26 17.07 27.96
N PRO A 9 21.35 17.40 28.89
CA PRO A 9 19.95 17.00 28.78
C PRO A 9 19.35 17.46 27.45
N MET A 10 18.48 16.62 26.90
CA MET A 10 17.68 16.88 25.72
C MET A 10 16.26 17.23 26.14
N VAL A 11 15.58 18.05 25.34
CA VAL A 11 14.13 18.28 25.48
C VAL A 11 13.41 16.94 25.32
N SER A 12 12.46 16.65 26.20
CA SER A 12 11.78 15.33 26.24
C SER A 12 10.31 15.38 26.66
N ASP A 13 9.84 16.54 27.11
CA ASP A 13 8.43 16.82 27.35
C ASP A 13 7.91 17.63 26.15
N PHE A 14 6.90 17.07 25.49
CA PHE A 14 6.29 17.61 24.29
C PHE A 14 4.79 17.82 24.44
N SER A 15 4.28 17.76 25.67
CA SER A 15 2.85 17.87 25.98
C SER A 15 2.20 19.11 25.35
N ASP A 16 2.92 20.24 25.32
CA ASP A 16 2.45 21.52 24.79
C ASP A 16 3.24 22.04 23.57
N THR A 17 4.14 21.24 22.97
CA THR A 17 5.01 21.69 21.87
C THR A 17 5.02 20.71 20.72
N PRO A 18 4.77 21.14 19.46
CA PRO A 18 4.88 20.28 18.29
C PRO A 18 6.27 19.68 18.16
N VAL A 19 6.38 18.36 18.08
CA VAL A 19 7.68 17.67 18.10
C VAL A 19 8.50 17.89 16.83
N SER A 20 7.82 18.09 15.72
CA SER A 20 8.38 18.25 14.38
C SER A 20 9.41 19.35 14.23
N SER A 21 9.20 20.47 14.94
CA SER A 21 10.03 21.68 14.85
C SER A 21 11.02 21.82 16.01
N VAL A 22 11.04 20.87 16.97
CA VAL A 22 11.95 20.95 18.12
C VAL A 22 13.37 20.58 17.73
N GLU A 23 14.28 21.50 18.01
CA GLU A 23 15.73 21.26 17.99
C GLU A 23 16.33 21.34 19.39
N SER A 24 17.26 20.44 19.69
CA SER A 24 18.01 20.44 20.94
C SER A 24 19.44 19.99 20.68
N ASN A 25 20.42 20.80 21.11
CA ASN A 25 21.85 20.52 20.99
C ASN A 25 22.31 20.18 19.54
N GLY A 26 21.67 20.78 18.52
CA GLY A 26 21.96 20.53 17.10
C GLY A 26 21.35 19.25 16.53
N TYR A 27 20.35 18.68 17.20
CA TYR A 27 19.58 17.53 16.75
C TYR A 27 18.10 17.89 16.64
N ARG A 28 17.37 17.21 15.75
CA ARG A 28 15.91 17.20 15.65
C ARG A 28 15.37 15.79 15.86
N VAL A 29 14.11 15.67 16.28
CA VAL A 29 13.45 14.36 16.45
C VAL A 29 13.18 13.76 15.07
N ALA A 30 13.60 12.51 14.87
CA ALA A 30 13.30 11.73 13.66
C ALA A 30 12.11 10.81 13.83
N THR A 31 11.95 10.23 15.03
CA THR A 31 10.82 9.38 15.36
C THR A 31 10.64 9.34 16.87
N ARG A 32 9.40 9.44 17.33
CA ARG A 32 9.00 9.18 18.71
C ARG A 32 8.77 7.69 18.91
N VAL A 33 9.01 7.23 20.14
CA VAL A 33 8.46 5.95 20.61
C VAL A 33 7.00 6.17 20.97
N ILE A 34 6.15 5.28 20.50
CA ILE A 34 4.70 5.44 20.54
C ILE A 34 3.99 4.13 20.94
N PHE A 35 2.76 4.24 21.43
CA PHE A 35 1.87 3.15 21.86
C PHE A 35 0.43 3.39 21.39
N PRO A 36 -0.40 2.37 21.16
CA PRO A 36 -1.73 2.56 20.59
C PRO A 36 -2.60 3.46 21.47
N SER A 37 -3.24 4.48 20.86
CA SER A 37 -3.96 5.54 21.57
C SER A 37 -5.14 5.07 22.41
N ASP A 38 -5.71 3.92 22.07
CA ASP A 38 -6.82 3.24 22.75
C ASP A 38 -6.36 2.05 23.59
N ALA A 39 -5.04 1.86 23.76
CA ALA A 39 -4.43 0.68 24.38
C ALA A 39 -4.92 -0.65 23.77
N ASP A 40 -5.27 -0.63 22.48
CA ASP A 40 -5.74 -1.80 21.76
C ASP A 40 -4.65 -2.89 21.71
N LEU A 41 -4.94 -3.99 22.40
CA LEU A 41 -4.04 -5.13 22.51
C LEU A 41 -3.87 -5.86 21.16
N ASP A 42 -4.86 -5.79 20.27
CA ASP A 42 -4.81 -6.48 18.98
C ASP A 42 -3.73 -5.89 18.07
N VAL A 43 -3.34 -4.63 18.26
CA VAL A 43 -2.24 -3.99 17.52
C VAL A 43 -0.96 -3.83 18.33
N MET A 44 -0.97 -4.17 19.62
CA MET A 44 0.19 -4.07 20.51
C MET A 44 1.47 -4.73 19.96
N PRO A 45 1.42 -5.89 19.26
CA PRO A 45 2.60 -6.52 18.66
C PRO A 45 3.40 -5.62 17.69
N LEU A 46 2.78 -4.57 17.14
CA LEU A 46 3.45 -3.62 16.27
C LEU A 46 4.25 -2.56 17.04
N TYR A 47 3.94 -2.36 18.32
CA TYR A 47 4.57 -1.38 19.21
C TYR A 47 5.53 -2.03 20.18
N ILE A 48 5.28 -3.28 20.58
CA ILE A 48 6.08 -4.03 21.53
C ILE A 48 6.25 -5.46 21.01
N ASP A 49 7.49 -5.91 20.95
CA ASP A 49 7.82 -7.26 20.49
C ASP A 49 7.90 -8.18 21.72
N LEU A 50 6.91 -9.07 21.85
CA LEU A 50 6.80 -10.06 22.91
C LEU A 50 7.63 -11.31 22.55
N ASP A 51 8.63 -11.65 23.36
CA ASP A 51 9.46 -12.85 23.13
C ASP A 51 8.66 -14.15 23.38
N GLU A 52 8.92 -15.17 22.56
CA GLU A 52 8.24 -16.49 22.63
C GLU A 52 8.46 -17.22 23.97
N ASP A 53 9.63 -17.04 24.58
CA ASP A 53 10.04 -17.75 25.80
C ASP A 53 9.50 -17.09 27.09
N GLU A 54 8.97 -15.87 27.02
CA GLU A 54 8.44 -15.12 28.17
C GLU A 54 6.93 -15.30 28.32
N SER A 55 6.48 -16.57 28.28
CA SER A 55 5.08 -17.04 28.31
C SER A 55 4.21 -16.59 29.50
N GLU A 56 4.73 -15.76 30.42
CA GLU A 56 3.99 -15.16 31.54
C GLU A 56 3.98 -13.62 31.53
N SER A 57 4.62 -12.94 30.57
CA SER A 57 4.64 -11.48 30.48
C SER A 57 3.46 -10.94 29.64
N HIS A 58 2.26 -10.97 30.22
CA HIS A 58 1.12 -10.30 29.59
C HIS A 58 1.25 -8.79 29.76
N ILE A 59 1.32 -8.06 28.64
CA ILE A 59 1.08 -6.62 28.62
C ILE A 59 -0.41 -6.42 28.86
N HIS A 60 -0.74 -5.59 29.84
CA HIS A 60 -2.11 -5.24 30.12
C HIS A 60 -2.44 -3.85 29.55
N PRO A 61 -3.70 -3.58 29.19
CA PRO A 61 -4.10 -2.26 28.69
C PRO A 61 -3.75 -1.13 29.66
N GLU A 62 -3.86 -1.37 30.98
CA GLU A 62 -3.51 -0.38 32.00
C GLU A 62 -2.01 -0.03 32.07
N ASP A 63 -1.15 -0.84 31.45
CA ASP A 63 0.29 -0.57 31.39
C ASP A 63 0.56 0.60 30.45
N VAL A 64 -0.26 0.80 29.41
CA VAL A 64 -0.18 1.96 28.52
C VAL A 64 -0.69 3.19 29.28
N ARG A 65 0.23 4.09 29.63
CA ARG A 65 -0.10 5.32 30.40
C ARG A 65 -0.43 6.50 29.49
N GLY A 66 -0.05 6.42 28.22
CA GLY A 66 -0.31 7.42 27.21
C GLY A 66 0.26 7.03 25.87
N ARG A 67 0.19 7.95 24.91
CA ARG A 67 0.67 7.74 23.54
C ARG A 67 2.17 7.47 23.45
N ASP A 68 2.94 7.96 24.42
CA ASP A 68 4.41 7.94 24.49
C ASP A 68 4.94 7.28 25.78
N SER A 69 4.06 6.84 26.67
CA SER A 69 4.40 6.31 27.98
C SER A 69 3.78 4.95 28.27
N ILE A 70 4.59 4.06 28.87
CA ILE A 70 4.16 2.72 29.27
C ILE A 70 4.86 2.30 30.57
N ALA A 71 4.16 1.54 31.40
CA ALA A 71 4.69 0.89 32.58
C ALA A 71 5.23 -0.51 32.25
N VAL A 72 6.39 -0.84 32.82
CA VAL A 72 7.02 -2.15 32.80
C VAL A 72 6.91 -2.74 34.19
N ARG A 73 6.18 -3.86 34.29
CA ARG A 73 5.90 -4.53 35.55
C ARG A 73 7.18 -5.11 36.18
N PRO A 74 7.24 -5.25 37.52
CA PRO A 74 8.40 -5.80 38.21
C PRO A 74 8.90 -7.12 37.61
N GLY A 75 10.21 -7.23 37.40
CA GLY A 75 10.85 -8.43 36.85
C GLY A 75 10.60 -8.71 35.37
N VAL A 76 9.79 -7.90 34.68
CA VAL A 76 9.48 -8.07 33.25
C VAL A 76 10.55 -7.39 32.39
N ARG A 77 10.87 -8.04 31.27
CA ARG A 77 11.61 -7.44 30.16
C ARG A 77 10.65 -7.11 29.04
N MET A 78 10.68 -5.86 28.58
CA MET A 78 9.87 -5.38 27.48
C MET A 78 10.77 -4.91 26.35
N SER A 79 10.60 -5.46 25.14
CA SER A 79 11.39 -5.07 23.98
C SER A 79 10.64 -4.10 23.07
N LEU A 80 11.26 -2.95 22.78
CA LEU A 80 10.80 -2.03 21.74
C LEU A 80 11.46 -2.29 20.39
N GLY A 81 12.01 -3.50 20.20
CA GLY A 81 12.40 -4.00 18.89
C GLY A 81 11.20 -4.39 18.05
N SER A 82 10.27 -3.46 17.84
CA SER A 82 8.99 -3.64 17.16
C SER A 82 8.90 -2.80 15.88
N TYR A 83 7.85 -3.00 15.09
CA TYR A 83 7.67 -2.30 13.81
C TYR A 83 7.68 -0.76 13.98
N PHE A 84 6.91 -0.23 14.93
CA PHE A 84 6.80 1.21 15.13
C PHE A 84 7.90 1.82 15.99
N ASN A 85 8.58 1.07 16.88
CA ASN A 85 9.49 1.68 17.85
C ASN A 85 10.98 1.42 17.57
N ALA A 86 11.31 0.44 16.72
CA ALA A 86 12.68 0.25 16.25
C ALA A 86 13.06 1.32 15.20
N PHE A 87 14.33 1.72 15.20
CA PHE A 87 14.87 2.67 14.23
C PHE A 87 15.44 1.94 13.00
N PRO A 88 14.93 2.19 11.77
CA PRO A 88 15.34 1.52 10.53
C PRO A 88 16.71 2.03 10.03
N ALA A 89 17.77 1.76 10.79
CA ALA A 89 19.11 2.32 10.65
C ALA A 89 19.69 2.21 9.23
N SER A 90 19.46 1.09 8.54
CA SER A 90 19.95 0.86 7.18
C SER A 90 19.32 1.76 6.12
N TYR A 91 18.06 2.15 6.29
CA TYR A 91 17.35 3.07 5.38
C TYR A 91 17.91 4.48 5.52
N TRP A 92 18.02 4.97 6.76
CA TRP A 92 18.63 6.27 7.08
C TRP A 92 20.07 6.35 6.55
N ARG A 93 20.90 5.33 6.81
CA ARG A 93 22.28 5.29 6.30
C ARG A 93 22.35 5.39 4.76
N ARG A 94 21.49 4.64 4.07
CA ARG A 94 21.52 4.52 2.61
C ARG A 94 21.09 5.80 1.92
N TRP A 95 19.97 6.36 2.36
CA TRP A 95 19.24 7.39 1.62
C TRP A 95 19.43 8.81 2.17
N SER A 96 19.83 8.96 3.44
CA SER A 96 19.90 10.26 4.11
C SER A 96 21.33 10.74 4.42
N VAL A 97 21.47 12.00 4.78
CA VAL A 97 22.76 12.59 5.20
C VAL A 97 23.21 12.12 6.59
N VAL A 98 22.34 11.44 7.34
CA VAL A 98 22.56 11.03 8.73
C VAL A 98 23.63 9.93 8.85
N ARG A 99 24.58 10.11 9.77
CA ARG A 99 25.64 9.11 10.06
C ARG A 99 25.64 8.62 11.51
N THR A 100 24.93 9.31 12.39
CA THR A 100 24.74 8.94 13.79
C THR A 100 23.29 9.24 14.15
N VAL A 101 22.65 8.34 14.89
CA VAL A 101 21.36 8.58 15.53
C VAL A 101 21.57 8.67 17.04
N ARG A 102 20.79 9.51 17.71
CA ARG A 102 20.82 9.67 19.16
C ARG A 102 19.51 9.14 19.75
N LEU A 103 19.60 8.14 20.62
CA LEU A 103 18.45 7.66 21.39
C LEU A 103 18.40 8.42 22.72
N VAL A 104 17.25 9.01 23.03
CA VAL A 104 16.94 9.64 24.32
C VAL A 104 15.82 8.85 24.97
N VAL A 105 16.03 8.39 26.21
CA VAL A 105 15.06 7.58 26.98
C VAL A 105 14.88 8.21 28.35
N ASN A 106 13.63 8.50 28.71
CA ASN A 106 13.26 9.08 30.01
C ASN A 106 12.47 8.05 30.80
N THR A 107 12.91 7.77 32.02
CA THR A 107 12.36 6.68 32.82
C THR A 107 12.20 7.08 34.28
N SER A 108 11.18 6.53 34.93
CA SER A 108 11.00 6.58 36.37
C SER A 108 10.97 5.18 36.96
N GLY A 109 11.45 5.02 38.19
CA GLY A 109 11.58 3.70 38.84
C GLY A 109 12.94 3.03 38.58
N GLN A 110 13.12 1.86 39.17
CA GLN A 110 14.39 1.13 39.13
C GLN A 110 14.38 0.07 38.03
N GLY A 111 15.40 0.07 37.17
CA GLY A 111 15.53 -0.93 36.13
C GLY A 111 16.77 -0.76 35.27
N THR A 112 16.76 -1.40 34.10
CA THR A 112 17.87 -1.36 33.13
C THR A 112 17.35 -1.00 31.75
N VAL A 113 18.00 -0.05 31.09
CA VAL A 113 17.85 0.20 29.65
C VAL A 113 18.95 -0.55 28.91
N VAL A 114 18.58 -1.34 27.89
CA VAL A 114 19.53 -2.10 27.08
C VAL A 114 19.34 -1.78 25.60
N VAL A 115 20.37 -1.21 24.96
CA VAL A 115 20.33 -0.87 23.53
C VAL A 115 20.88 -2.02 22.71
N TYR A 116 20.19 -2.37 21.63
CA TYR A 116 20.53 -3.42 20.71
C TYR A 116 20.62 -2.91 19.27
N LYS A 117 21.32 -3.68 18.44
CA LYS A 117 21.27 -3.57 16.98
C LYS A 117 21.16 -4.93 16.32
N SER A 118 20.73 -4.93 15.07
CA SER A 118 20.78 -6.10 14.18
C SER A 118 21.66 -5.80 12.97
N ASN A 119 22.19 -6.84 12.34
CA ASN A 119 22.74 -6.75 10.98
C ASN A 119 21.68 -7.20 9.95
N ALA A 120 22.04 -7.19 8.66
CA ALA A 120 21.13 -7.59 7.58
C ALA A 120 20.63 -9.04 7.63
N ARG A 121 21.22 -9.90 8.47
CA ARG A 121 20.78 -11.30 8.68
C ARG A 121 19.90 -11.46 9.91
N GLY A 122 19.49 -10.38 10.56
CA GLY A 122 18.75 -10.41 11.83
C GLY A 122 19.58 -10.76 13.06
N ASN A 123 20.90 -10.92 12.95
CA ASN A 123 21.73 -11.23 14.13
C ASN A 123 21.75 -10.08 15.12
N ARG A 124 21.19 -10.32 16.30
CA ARG A 124 21.05 -9.36 17.41
C ARG A 124 22.38 -9.17 18.15
N GLN A 125 22.74 -7.92 18.44
CA GLN A 125 23.96 -7.54 19.15
C GLN A 125 23.65 -6.48 20.20
N ARG A 126 24.05 -6.72 21.44
CA ARG A 126 23.95 -5.71 22.51
C ARG A 126 24.99 -4.62 22.28
N VAL A 127 24.54 -3.37 22.31
CA VAL A 127 25.37 -2.18 22.08
C VAL A 127 25.80 -1.57 23.40
N GLN A 128 24.84 -1.28 24.27
CA GLN A 128 25.09 -0.64 25.57
C GLN A 128 24.01 -1.06 26.58
N SER A 129 24.31 -0.93 27.87
CA SER A 129 23.32 -1.10 28.93
C SER A 129 23.64 -0.22 30.12
N VAL A 130 22.60 0.36 30.70
CA VAL A 130 22.69 1.31 31.80
C VAL A 130 21.61 0.99 32.83
N GLN A 131 22.00 0.98 34.11
CA GLN A 131 21.07 0.91 35.24
C GLN A 131 20.48 2.29 35.46
N VAL A 132 19.17 2.37 35.66
CA VAL A 132 18.43 3.61 35.92
C VAL A 132 17.64 3.48 37.22
N SER A 133 17.50 4.59 37.92
CA SER A 133 16.74 4.69 39.17
C SER A 133 16.34 6.15 39.44
N GLY A 134 15.38 6.32 40.36
CA GLY A 134 14.82 7.63 40.71
C GLY A 134 13.65 8.01 39.80
N GLU A 135 13.31 9.29 39.80
CA GLU A 135 12.26 9.88 38.96
C GLU A 135 12.91 10.72 37.85
N HIS A 136 12.26 10.77 36.68
CA HIS A 136 12.67 11.60 35.53
C HIS A 136 14.14 11.40 35.11
N ASN A 137 14.59 10.15 35.08
CA ASN A 137 15.95 9.79 34.70
C ASN A 137 16.11 9.77 33.18
N GLN A 138 16.93 10.66 32.63
CA GLN A 138 17.21 10.72 31.20
C GLN A 138 18.53 10.04 30.83
N GLN A 139 18.48 9.12 29.86
CA GLN A 139 19.63 8.45 29.25
C GLN A 139 19.78 8.82 27.78
N VAL A 140 21.01 9.11 27.35
CA VAL A 140 21.34 9.58 26.00
C VAL A 140 22.43 8.73 25.35
N PHE A 141 22.10 8.03 24.26
CA PHE A 141 22.99 7.14 23.52
C PHE A 141 23.30 7.71 22.14
N ASP A 142 24.57 7.79 21.74
CA ASP A 142 24.96 8.17 20.37
C ASP A 142 25.38 6.92 19.61
N LEU A 143 24.70 6.64 18.51
CA LEU A 143 24.73 5.35 17.83
C LEU A 143 25.14 5.53 16.36
N PRO A 144 26.35 5.07 15.96
CA PRO A 144 26.84 5.27 14.60
C PRO A 144 26.13 4.35 13.59
N LEU A 145 25.81 4.88 12.41
CA LEU A 145 25.14 4.13 11.34
C LEU A 145 26.12 3.38 10.41
N GLU A 146 27.42 3.39 10.70
CA GLU A 146 28.46 2.88 9.79
C GLU A 146 28.24 1.41 9.37
N THR A 147 27.81 0.55 10.30
CA THR A 147 27.68 -0.91 10.08
C THR A 147 26.38 -1.36 9.39
N PHE A 148 25.49 -0.45 9.00
CA PHE A 148 24.16 -0.78 8.44
C PHE A 148 24.14 -0.73 6.91
N GLY A 149 25.16 -1.31 6.28
CA GLY A 149 25.38 -1.25 4.83
C GLY A 149 24.22 -1.79 4.00
N ASP A 150 23.69 -2.94 4.39
CA ASP A 150 22.70 -3.71 3.61
C ASP A 150 21.45 -4.09 4.42
N GLY A 151 21.37 -3.64 5.68
CA GLY A 151 20.28 -3.98 6.57
C GLY A 151 20.59 -3.70 8.04
N GLY A 152 19.57 -3.87 8.89
CA GLY A 152 19.63 -3.77 10.33
C GLY A 152 18.87 -2.57 10.91
N PHE A 153 18.55 -2.72 12.19
CA PHE A 153 17.80 -1.79 13.03
C PHE A 153 18.56 -1.49 14.32
N TYR A 154 18.24 -0.37 14.93
CA TYR A 154 18.49 -0.12 16.35
C TYR A 154 17.18 -0.23 17.13
N TRP A 155 17.24 -0.75 18.36
CA TRP A 155 16.13 -0.70 19.31
C TRP A 155 16.66 -0.73 20.74
N PHE A 156 15.77 -0.65 21.73
CA PHE A 156 16.12 -0.85 23.12
C PHE A 156 15.07 -1.67 23.85
N ASP A 157 15.52 -2.30 24.93
CA ASP A 157 14.69 -3.05 25.86
C ASP A 157 14.72 -2.37 27.23
N LEU A 158 13.61 -2.49 27.95
CA LEU A 158 13.47 -2.08 29.34
C LEU A 158 13.35 -3.32 30.21
N VAL A 159 14.12 -3.40 31.28
CA VAL A 159 14.07 -4.49 32.25
C VAL A 159 13.78 -3.87 33.61
N ALA A 160 12.56 -4.06 34.12
CA ALA A 160 12.20 -3.57 35.43
C ALA A 160 12.94 -4.35 36.53
N GLY A 161 13.31 -3.67 37.61
CA GLY A 161 13.87 -4.30 38.81
C GLY A 161 12.78 -4.95 39.68
N ASP A 162 12.95 -4.83 40.99
CA ASP A 162 11.99 -5.38 41.98
C ASP A 162 10.66 -4.60 42.03
N ASN A 163 10.61 -3.40 41.43
CA ASN A 163 9.45 -2.52 41.38
C ASN A 163 9.11 -2.14 39.93
N GLU A 164 7.95 -1.53 39.72
CA GLU A 164 7.53 -0.97 38.44
C GLU A 164 8.58 0.03 37.93
N MET A 165 8.84 -0.02 36.63
CA MET A 165 9.62 0.96 35.89
C MET A 165 8.73 1.58 34.82
N VAL A 166 8.65 2.90 34.75
CA VAL A 166 7.87 3.61 33.75
C VAL A 166 8.79 4.16 32.67
N LEU A 167 8.48 3.88 31.40
CA LEU A 167 8.97 4.68 30.28
C LEU A 167 8.09 5.93 30.21
N GLU A 168 8.67 7.08 30.50
CA GLU A 168 7.96 8.36 30.42
C GLU A 168 7.87 8.83 28.98
N SER A 169 9.00 8.77 28.27
CA SER A 169 9.06 9.03 26.84
C SER A 169 10.38 8.53 26.26
N ALA A 170 10.41 8.25 24.95
CA ALA A 170 11.66 8.03 24.24
C ALA A 170 11.58 8.53 22.79
N GLN A 171 12.73 8.98 22.27
CA GLN A 171 12.83 9.52 20.92
C GLN A 171 14.16 9.15 20.27
N TRP A 172 14.11 8.95 18.97
CA TRP A 172 15.29 8.87 18.12
C TRP A 172 15.52 10.24 17.47
N TRP A 173 16.69 10.79 17.68
CA TRP A 173 17.12 12.10 17.22
C TRP A 173 18.19 11.96 16.14
N VAL A 174 18.16 12.85 15.17
CA VAL A 174 19.19 12.93 14.12
C VAL A 174 19.81 14.32 14.12
N PRO A 175 21.10 14.47 13.76
CA PRO A 175 21.70 15.78 13.60
C PRO A 175 20.89 16.59 12.59
N THR A 176 20.65 17.88 12.87
CA THR A 176 19.91 18.77 11.96
C THR A 176 20.64 18.88 10.62
N ALA A 177 21.97 18.83 10.65
CA ALA A 177 22.85 18.80 9.47
C ALA A 177 22.52 19.90 8.43
N SER A 178 22.03 21.05 8.91
CA SER A 178 21.55 22.17 8.10
C SER A 178 20.50 21.79 7.06
N GLN A 179 19.77 20.69 7.27
CA GLN A 179 18.60 20.33 6.47
C GLN A 179 17.39 21.19 6.87
N PRO A 180 16.49 21.50 5.93
CA PRO A 180 15.27 22.23 6.23
C PRO A 180 14.32 21.41 7.12
N HIS A 181 13.35 22.09 7.72
CA HIS A 181 12.13 21.47 8.25
C HIS A 181 11.03 21.71 7.23
N GLY A 182 10.81 20.72 6.36
CA GLY A 182 9.80 20.85 5.32
C GLY A 182 8.40 20.58 5.86
N THR A 183 7.41 21.01 5.09
CA THR A 183 5.99 20.82 5.38
C THR A 183 5.27 20.14 4.21
N ALA A 184 4.10 19.58 4.49
CA ALA A 184 3.35 18.77 3.53
C ALA A 184 1.92 19.26 3.31
N THR A 185 1.43 19.06 2.10
CA THR A 185 0.00 19.09 1.78
C THR A 185 -0.51 17.65 1.71
N PHE A 186 -1.54 17.31 2.47
CA PHE A 186 -2.28 16.06 2.29
C PHE A 186 -3.21 16.16 1.09
N ALA A 187 -3.26 15.09 0.31
CA ALA A 187 -4.24 14.92 -0.74
C ALA A 187 -4.93 13.57 -0.61
N THR A 188 -6.16 13.60 -0.10
CA THR A 188 -7.03 12.43 0.04
C THR A 188 -8.02 12.38 -1.11
N THR A 189 -7.98 11.30 -1.89
CA THR A 189 -8.96 11.02 -2.93
C THR A 189 -10.15 10.27 -2.34
N THR A 190 -11.38 10.73 -2.56
CA THR A 190 -12.57 10.01 -2.05
C THR A 190 -13.69 9.82 -3.08
N LEU A 191 -14.37 8.68 -2.97
CA LEU A 191 -15.57 8.35 -3.73
C LEU A 191 -16.60 7.66 -2.84
N ASN A 192 -17.59 8.43 -2.35
CA ASN A 192 -18.72 7.93 -1.57
C ASN A 192 -18.36 7.23 -0.24
N LYS A 193 -17.22 7.57 0.39
CA LYS A 193 -16.80 7.07 1.71
C LYS A 193 -16.62 8.19 2.76
N PRO A 194 -17.62 9.06 2.95
CA PRO A 194 -17.44 10.24 3.81
C PRO A 194 -17.21 9.90 5.29
N ASP A 195 -17.65 8.73 5.74
CA ASP A 195 -17.46 8.23 7.10
C ASP A 195 -15.97 7.99 7.43
N TYR A 196 -15.24 7.37 6.51
CA TYR A 196 -13.80 7.18 6.66
C TYR A 196 -13.04 8.51 6.61
N VAL A 197 -13.39 9.39 5.68
CA VAL A 197 -12.75 10.71 5.56
C VAL A 197 -12.91 11.51 6.85
N VAL A 198 -14.13 11.62 7.39
CA VAL A 198 -14.36 12.37 8.64
C VAL A 198 -13.67 11.71 9.83
N LYS A 199 -13.57 10.37 9.88
CA LYS A 199 -12.78 9.69 10.92
C LYS A 199 -11.29 10.05 10.84
N ASN A 200 -10.70 10.06 9.65
CA ASN A 200 -9.30 10.41 9.45
C ASN A 200 -9.03 11.89 9.76
N LEU A 201 -9.93 12.79 9.34
CA LEU A 201 -9.84 14.21 9.68
C LEU A 201 -9.85 14.43 11.20
N ARG A 202 -10.64 13.67 11.98
CA ARG A 202 -10.64 13.78 13.44
C ARG A 202 -9.32 13.32 14.05
N ALA A 203 -8.73 12.25 13.54
CA ALA A 203 -7.41 11.79 13.96
C ALA A 203 -6.34 12.87 13.68
N MET A 204 -6.42 13.53 12.52
CA MET A 204 -5.52 14.64 12.17
C MET A 204 -5.74 15.88 13.05
N ALA A 205 -6.99 16.23 13.33
CA ALA A 205 -7.33 17.39 14.17
C ALA A 205 -6.82 17.24 15.61
N GLY A 206 -6.84 16.01 16.14
CA GLY A 206 -6.42 15.68 17.50
C GLY A 206 -4.90 15.60 17.72
N ASP A 207 -4.07 15.62 16.68
CA ASP A 207 -2.61 15.55 16.81
C ASP A 207 -1.94 16.87 16.42
N VAL A 208 -1.58 17.67 17.44
CA VAL A 208 -0.93 18.98 17.26
C VAL A 208 0.45 18.85 16.59
N SER A 209 1.19 17.77 16.84
CA SER A 209 2.50 17.55 16.19
C SER A 209 2.34 17.26 14.70
N LEU A 210 1.28 16.56 14.32
CA LEU A 210 0.95 16.37 12.91
C LEU A 210 0.53 17.69 12.25
N ARG A 211 -0.31 18.48 12.92
CA ARG A 211 -0.81 19.75 12.37
C ARG A 211 0.29 20.78 12.11
N ASP A 212 1.41 20.71 12.81
CA ASP A 212 2.57 21.58 12.61
C ASP A 212 3.37 21.24 11.34
N VAL A 213 3.31 20.00 10.85
CA VAL A 213 3.98 19.60 9.60
C VAL A 213 3.08 19.63 8.36
N VAL A 214 1.82 20.00 8.53
CA VAL A 214 0.80 19.97 7.46
C VAL A 214 0.28 21.37 7.20
N ASP A 215 0.52 21.92 6.02
CA ASP A 215 -0.02 23.24 5.66
C ASP A 215 -1.49 23.14 5.22
N GLU A 216 -1.80 22.10 4.44
CA GLU A 216 -3.13 21.90 3.86
C GLU A 216 -3.55 20.42 3.88
N ILE A 217 -4.86 20.21 3.99
CA ILE A 217 -5.54 18.93 3.92
C ILE A 217 -6.57 19.04 2.81
N LEU A 218 -6.25 18.50 1.64
CA LEU A 218 -7.09 18.52 0.45
C LEU A 218 -7.94 17.24 0.39
N ILE A 219 -9.26 17.40 0.40
CA ILE A 219 -10.20 16.31 0.14
C ILE A 219 -10.71 16.44 -1.29
N ILE A 220 -10.24 15.57 -2.18
CA ILE A 220 -10.68 15.51 -3.56
C ILE A 220 -11.93 14.63 -3.65
N ASP A 221 -13.10 15.26 -3.53
CA ASP A 221 -14.40 14.58 -3.50
C ASP A 221 -14.96 14.35 -4.91
N GLN A 222 -14.84 13.10 -5.35
CA GLN A 222 -15.35 12.62 -6.64
C GLN A 222 -16.74 11.97 -6.52
N GLY A 223 -17.31 11.97 -5.31
CA GLY A 223 -18.51 11.25 -4.92
C GLY A 223 -19.81 11.99 -5.17
N THR A 224 -20.88 11.23 -5.14
CA THR A 224 -22.26 11.73 -5.06
C THR A 224 -22.74 11.87 -3.61
N LYS A 225 -22.11 11.15 -2.67
CA LYS A 225 -22.31 11.31 -1.22
C LYS A 225 -21.20 12.23 -0.72
N LYS A 226 -21.51 13.51 -0.59
CA LYS A 226 -20.52 14.54 -0.30
C LYS A 226 -20.01 14.48 1.13
N VAL A 227 -18.69 14.61 1.29
CA VAL A 227 -18.03 14.67 2.61
C VAL A 227 -18.52 15.86 3.41
N ALA A 228 -18.69 17.01 2.74
CA ALA A 228 -19.18 18.24 3.35
C ALA A 228 -20.60 18.12 3.92
N GLU A 229 -21.38 17.13 3.48
CA GLU A 229 -22.75 16.87 3.94
C GLU A 229 -22.82 15.79 5.04
N TYR A 230 -21.68 15.22 5.44
CA TYR A 230 -21.63 14.11 6.39
C TYR A 230 -21.67 14.57 7.84
N ALA A 231 -22.31 13.77 8.70
CA ALA A 231 -22.46 14.08 10.11
C ALA A 231 -21.09 14.19 10.83
N GLY A 232 -20.87 15.33 11.48
CA GLY A 232 -19.64 15.66 12.19
C GLY A 232 -18.52 16.25 11.32
N PHE A 233 -18.79 16.51 10.03
CA PHE A 233 -17.85 17.26 9.18
C PHE A 233 -17.67 18.70 9.67
N ASP A 234 -18.75 19.40 10.02
CA ASP A 234 -18.68 20.80 10.48
C ASP A 234 -17.84 20.96 11.76
N GLU A 235 -17.92 19.99 12.67
CA GLU A 235 -17.14 19.96 13.91
C GLU A 235 -15.64 19.87 13.61
N VAL A 236 -15.24 18.88 12.80
CA VAL A 236 -13.82 18.69 12.47
C VAL A 236 -13.27 19.80 11.56
N LYS A 237 -14.12 20.37 10.70
CA LYS A 237 -13.76 21.55 9.91
C LYS A 237 -13.50 22.76 10.80
N ALA A 238 -14.29 22.96 11.85
CA ALA A 238 -14.05 24.05 12.80
C ALA A 238 -12.72 23.88 13.56
N GLU A 239 -12.32 22.64 13.88
CA GLU A 239 -11.04 22.35 14.53
C GLU A 239 -9.83 22.54 13.60
N LEU A 240 -9.94 22.08 12.35
CA LEU A 240 -8.87 22.17 11.35
C LEU A 240 -8.75 23.59 10.74
N GLY A 241 -9.83 24.35 10.70
CA GLY A 241 -9.87 25.70 10.16
C GLY A 241 -9.43 25.75 8.69
N ASP A 242 -8.59 26.72 8.36
CA ASP A 242 -8.12 26.98 7.00
C ASP A 242 -7.17 25.90 6.46
N GLN A 243 -6.71 24.97 7.31
CA GLN A 243 -5.95 23.81 6.85
C GLN A 243 -6.82 22.86 6.00
N LEU A 244 -8.14 22.79 6.20
CA LEU A 244 -9.00 21.85 5.48
C LEU A 244 -9.64 22.50 4.24
N VAL A 245 -9.38 21.92 3.06
CA VAL A 245 -9.97 22.33 1.79
C VAL A 245 -10.66 21.14 1.12
N VAL A 246 -11.93 21.29 0.77
CA VAL A 246 -12.68 20.28 0.01
C VAL A 246 -12.80 20.74 -1.44
N ILE A 247 -12.46 19.86 -2.37
CA ILE A 247 -12.46 20.10 -3.81
C ILE A 247 -13.41 19.12 -4.46
N ASP A 248 -14.53 19.63 -4.97
CA ASP A 248 -15.47 18.83 -5.76
C ASP A 248 -14.99 18.66 -7.19
N GLN A 249 -15.02 17.43 -7.69
CA GLN A 249 -14.74 17.15 -9.11
C GLN A 249 -15.55 15.96 -9.64
N ALA A 250 -15.52 15.76 -10.96
CA ALA A 250 -16.08 14.58 -11.59
C ALA A 250 -15.29 13.31 -11.21
N ASN A 251 -15.92 12.14 -11.34
CA ASN A 251 -15.24 10.87 -11.12
C ASN A 251 -14.26 10.54 -12.25
N LEU A 252 -12.98 10.77 -11.98
CA LEU A 252 -11.84 10.51 -12.85
C LEU A 252 -10.99 9.33 -12.33
N GLY A 253 -11.52 8.57 -11.36
CA GLY A 253 -10.84 7.43 -10.75
C GLY A 253 -9.74 7.83 -9.77
N GLY A 254 -8.97 6.84 -9.30
CA GLY A 254 -7.81 7.05 -8.44
C GLY A 254 -6.79 7.99 -9.11
N SER A 255 -6.39 7.71 -10.35
CA SER A 255 -5.39 8.52 -11.06
C SER A 255 -5.80 9.98 -11.16
N GLY A 256 -7.08 10.27 -11.37
CA GLY A 256 -7.60 11.64 -11.44
C GLY A 256 -7.69 12.33 -10.08
N GLY A 257 -8.05 11.62 -9.01
CA GLY A 257 -8.04 12.18 -7.67
C GLY A 257 -6.62 12.51 -7.18
N PHE A 258 -5.70 11.56 -7.33
CA PHE A 258 -4.30 11.75 -6.95
C PHE A 258 -3.60 12.81 -7.82
N SER A 259 -3.90 12.86 -9.12
CA SER A 259 -3.39 13.95 -9.98
C SER A 259 -3.93 15.31 -9.56
N ARG A 260 -5.18 15.40 -9.12
CA ARG A 260 -5.71 16.67 -8.57
C ARG A 260 -4.98 17.06 -7.30
N GLY A 261 -4.72 16.10 -6.41
CA GLY A 261 -3.91 16.29 -5.22
C GLY A 261 -2.51 16.83 -5.51
N MET A 262 -1.79 16.15 -6.42
CA MET A 262 -0.47 16.58 -6.89
C MET A 262 -0.51 17.96 -7.55
N TYR A 263 -1.51 18.23 -8.39
CA TYR A 263 -1.70 19.51 -9.07
C TYR A 263 -1.87 20.66 -8.07
N GLU A 264 -2.82 20.53 -7.14
CA GLU A 264 -3.13 21.57 -6.16
C GLU A 264 -1.93 21.81 -5.23
N GLY A 265 -1.31 20.74 -4.72
CA GLY A 265 -0.12 20.85 -3.87
C GLY A 265 1.08 21.50 -4.59
N ALA A 266 1.26 21.23 -5.89
CA ALA A 266 2.36 21.80 -6.66
C ALA A 266 2.12 23.24 -7.13
N THR A 267 0.86 23.64 -7.36
CA THR A 267 0.49 24.96 -7.91
C THR A 267 0.24 26.01 -6.83
N ARG A 268 -0.24 25.63 -5.64
CA ARG A 268 -0.55 26.56 -4.54
C ARG A 268 0.69 27.16 -3.87
N GLY A 269 1.83 26.47 -3.96
CA GLY A 269 3.11 26.98 -3.45
C GLY A 269 3.20 27.09 -1.92
N LYS A 270 2.46 26.25 -1.18
CA LYS A 270 2.43 26.26 0.29
C LYS A 270 3.38 25.27 0.95
N SER A 271 3.58 24.09 0.34
CA SER A 271 4.32 22.98 0.95
C SER A 271 5.52 22.53 0.11
N ASP A 272 6.48 21.87 0.75
CA ASP A 272 7.62 21.21 0.10
C ASP A 272 7.25 19.84 -0.47
N TYR A 273 6.26 19.19 0.14
CA TYR A 273 5.83 17.84 -0.17
C TYR A 273 4.31 17.75 -0.39
N VAL A 274 3.90 16.78 -1.20
CA VAL A 274 2.52 16.31 -1.28
C VAL A 274 2.49 14.88 -0.76
N ILE A 275 1.58 14.58 0.17
CA ILE A 275 1.35 13.22 0.66
C ILE A 275 0.02 12.74 0.10
N LEU A 276 0.09 11.76 -0.80
CA LEU A 276 -1.06 11.06 -1.33
C LEU A 276 -1.55 10.05 -0.30
N LEU A 277 -2.85 10.08 0.00
CA LEU A 277 -3.51 9.18 0.94
C LEU A 277 -4.83 8.65 0.36
N ASP A 278 -5.14 7.39 0.64
CA ASP A 278 -6.47 6.84 0.37
C ASP A 278 -7.50 7.31 1.43
N ASP A 279 -8.79 7.20 1.09
CA ASP A 279 -9.87 7.58 2.00
C ASP A 279 -10.19 6.50 3.05
N ASP A 280 -10.20 5.22 2.68
CA ASP A 280 -10.54 4.07 3.54
C ASP A 280 -9.35 3.50 4.33
N ILE A 281 -8.58 4.41 4.93
CA ILE A 281 -7.51 4.08 5.86
C ILE A 281 -7.90 4.28 7.33
N SER A 282 -7.12 3.68 8.22
CA SER A 282 -6.88 4.19 9.57
C SER A 282 -5.45 4.73 9.62
N LEU A 283 -5.31 6.01 9.99
CA LEU A 283 -4.03 6.71 9.99
C LEU A 283 -3.28 6.55 11.32
N GLU A 284 -1.99 6.23 11.23
CA GLU A 284 -1.02 6.45 12.31
C GLU A 284 -0.35 7.81 12.09
N THR A 285 -0.72 8.82 12.88
CA THR A 285 -0.31 10.23 12.66
C THR A 285 1.20 10.43 12.76
N GLU A 286 1.87 9.65 13.63
CA GLU A 286 3.33 9.68 13.75
C GLU A 286 4.03 9.23 12.45
N SER A 287 3.39 8.36 11.65
CA SER A 287 3.96 7.93 10.36
C SER A 287 4.21 9.11 9.44
N ILE A 288 3.36 10.13 9.45
CA ILE A 288 3.50 11.31 8.58
C ILE A 288 4.72 12.13 8.98
N ILE A 289 4.88 12.38 10.29
CA ILE A 289 6.03 13.10 10.82
C ILE A 289 7.33 12.38 10.45
N ARG A 290 7.32 11.03 10.51
CA ARG A 290 8.45 10.19 10.08
C ARG A 290 8.74 10.33 8.59
N LEU A 291 7.72 10.34 7.72
CA LEU A 291 7.90 10.51 6.27
C LEU A 291 8.53 11.86 5.94
N VAL A 292 7.96 12.96 6.47
CA VAL A 292 8.46 14.33 6.25
C VAL A 292 9.90 14.47 6.75
N THR A 293 10.16 14.03 8.00
CA THR A 293 11.50 14.15 8.57
C THR A 293 12.51 13.27 7.83
N PHE A 294 12.12 12.10 7.34
CA PHE A 294 13.01 11.28 6.51
C PHE A 294 13.29 11.94 5.15
N ALA A 295 12.27 12.54 4.52
CA ALA A 295 12.38 13.26 3.26
C ALA A 295 13.31 14.48 3.38
N ASP A 296 13.18 15.28 4.43
CA ASP A 296 14.06 16.41 4.76
C ASP A 296 15.53 15.99 4.80
N MET A 297 15.78 14.79 5.33
CA MET A 297 17.14 14.29 5.56
C MET A 297 17.71 13.53 4.35
N CYS A 298 16.92 13.26 3.30
CA CYS A 298 17.37 12.54 2.11
C CYS A 298 18.46 13.31 1.34
N LYS A 299 19.44 12.59 0.78
CA LYS A 299 20.57 13.21 0.03
C LYS A 299 20.15 13.93 -1.25
N LYS A 300 18.98 13.58 -1.78
CA LYS A 300 18.34 14.15 -2.97
C LYS A 300 16.83 13.96 -2.80
N PRO A 301 15.97 14.72 -3.53
CA PRO A 301 14.53 14.51 -3.51
C PRO A 301 14.21 13.02 -3.72
N THR A 302 13.35 12.47 -2.87
CA THR A 302 13.06 11.04 -2.78
C THR A 302 11.58 10.90 -2.46
N LEU A 303 10.90 9.99 -3.16
CA LEU A 303 9.54 9.58 -2.81
C LEU A 303 9.64 8.69 -1.57
N VAL A 304 8.82 8.96 -0.56
CA VAL A 304 8.84 8.24 0.71
C VAL A 304 7.46 7.68 0.99
N GLY A 305 7.34 6.38 0.84
CA GLY A 305 6.11 5.64 1.00
C GLY A 305 5.98 5.02 2.39
N GLY A 306 4.75 4.93 2.85
CA GLY A 306 4.38 4.12 4.00
C GLY A 306 4.05 2.68 3.63
N HIS A 307 4.24 1.77 4.57
CA HIS A 307 3.70 0.42 4.47
C HIS A 307 2.18 0.39 4.69
N MET A 308 1.57 -0.72 4.30
CA MET A 308 0.14 -0.96 4.46
C MET A 308 -0.10 -2.20 5.31
N PHE A 309 -0.78 -2.04 6.43
CA PHE A 309 -1.37 -3.13 7.20
C PHE A 309 -2.81 -3.38 6.77
N ASP A 310 -3.29 -4.61 6.95
CA ASP A 310 -4.68 -4.96 6.70
C ASP A 310 -5.60 -4.33 7.78
N LEU A 311 -6.62 -3.58 7.37
CA LEU A 311 -7.56 -2.92 8.27
C LEU A 311 -8.38 -3.90 9.14
N PHE A 312 -8.63 -5.12 8.65
CA PHE A 312 -9.41 -6.13 9.35
C PHE A 312 -8.52 -7.14 10.09
N ASN A 313 -7.29 -7.34 9.64
CA ASN A 313 -6.28 -8.10 10.38
C ASN A 313 -5.06 -7.22 10.68
N ARG A 314 -5.17 -6.43 11.76
CA ARG A 314 -4.37 -5.22 11.97
C ARG A 314 -2.88 -5.46 12.24
N THR A 315 -2.44 -6.69 12.46
CA THR A 315 -1.00 -7.04 12.58
C THR A 315 -0.40 -7.59 11.29
N VAL A 316 -1.21 -7.77 10.25
CA VAL A 316 -0.78 -8.32 8.97
C VAL A 316 -0.33 -7.22 8.03
N LEU A 317 0.96 -7.20 7.76
CA LEU A 317 1.60 -6.34 6.76
C LEU A 317 1.35 -6.91 5.36
N HIS A 318 0.80 -6.09 4.46
CA HIS A 318 0.53 -6.50 3.08
C HIS A 318 1.79 -6.90 2.32
N THR A 319 2.76 -5.99 2.28
CA THR A 319 4.07 -6.18 1.66
C THR A 319 5.09 -5.28 2.35
N TYR A 320 6.35 -5.73 2.41
CA TYR A 320 7.45 -4.92 2.92
C TYR A 320 8.10 -4.03 1.84
N GLY A 321 7.75 -4.25 0.58
CA GLY A 321 8.19 -3.46 -0.56
C GLY A 321 7.81 -4.13 -1.87
N GLU A 322 7.73 -3.35 -2.95
CA GLU A 322 7.34 -3.87 -4.27
C GLU A 322 8.27 -3.38 -5.38
N VAL A 323 8.50 -4.25 -6.37
CA VAL A 323 9.23 -3.97 -7.61
C VAL A 323 8.43 -4.45 -8.81
N VAL A 324 8.77 -3.97 -9.99
CA VAL A 324 8.20 -4.50 -11.24
C VAL A 324 9.20 -5.49 -11.85
N GLU A 325 8.86 -6.77 -11.83
CA GLU A 325 9.72 -7.83 -12.39
C GLU A 325 9.84 -7.64 -13.91
N PRO A 326 11.02 -7.29 -14.45
CA PRO A 326 11.14 -6.73 -15.80
C PRO A 326 10.79 -7.73 -16.92
N TYR A 327 10.96 -9.04 -16.70
CA TYR A 327 10.69 -10.03 -17.75
C TYR A 327 9.20 -10.37 -17.89
N TYR A 328 8.49 -10.53 -16.76
CA TYR A 328 7.06 -10.82 -16.77
C TYR A 328 6.21 -9.54 -16.77
N TRP A 329 6.78 -8.42 -16.36
CA TRP A 329 6.13 -7.13 -16.18
C TRP A 329 4.94 -7.19 -15.23
N GLN A 330 5.21 -7.58 -13.99
CA GLN A 330 4.20 -7.72 -12.93
C GLN A 330 4.79 -7.28 -11.59
N PRO A 331 3.97 -6.81 -10.63
CA PRO A 331 4.42 -6.60 -9.26
C PRO A 331 5.06 -7.87 -8.70
N ALA A 332 6.16 -7.69 -7.99
CA ALA A 332 6.93 -8.76 -7.37
C ALA A 332 7.57 -8.26 -6.06
N LEU A 333 7.95 -9.22 -5.22
CA LEU A 333 8.72 -8.95 -4.02
C LEU A 333 10.19 -8.70 -4.40
N PRO A 334 10.86 -7.69 -3.81
CA PRO A 334 12.26 -7.40 -4.09
C PRO A 334 13.23 -8.53 -3.75
N HIS A 335 12.93 -9.32 -2.70
CA HIS A 335 13.75 -10.45 -2.26
C HIS A 335 12.92 -11.75 -2.18
N PRO A 336 13.52 -12.91 -2.51
CA PRO A 336 12.79 -14.17 -2.64
C PRO A 336 12.34 -14.82 -1.32
N ASP A 337 12.93 -14.41 -0.21
CA ASP A 337 12.61 -14.84 1.17
C ASP A 337 11.49 -14.02 1.81
N GLN A 338 11.10 -12.89 1.20
CA GLN A 338 9.99 -12.09 1.66
C GLN A 338 8.64 -12.78 1.42
N SER A 339 7.66 -12.41 2.22
CA SER A 339 6.28 -12.89 2.08
C SER A 339 5.28 -11.75 2.01
N LEU A 340 4.22 -11.95 1.22
CA LEU A 340 3.03 -11.08 1.24
C LEU A 340 2.15 -11.46 2.42
N GLY A 341 1.56 -10.50 3.12
CA GLY A 341 0.67 -10.73 4.26
C GLY A 341 1.40 -11.29 5.47
N HIS A 342 2.55 -10.72 5.85
CA HIS A 342 3.34 -11.12 7.03
C HIS A 342 2.63 -10.71 8.31
N ASP A 343 2.36 -11.64 9.21
CA ASP A 343 1.77 -11.33 10.51
C ASP A 343 2.86 -11.05 11.55
N PHE A 344 2.77 -9.91 12.23
CA PHE A 344 3.67 -9.57 13.33
C PHE A 344 3.36 -10.30 14.63
N VAL A 345 2.25 -11.06 14.68
CA VAL A 345 1.95 -12.00 15.75
C VAL A 345 2.68 -13.32 15.50
N HIS A 346 3.39 -13.81 16.54
CA HIS A 346 4.02 -15.11 16.47
C HIS A 346 3.00 -16.22 16.15
N GLY A 347 3.31 -17.04 15.14
CA GLY A 347 2.44 -18.13 14.73
C GLY A 347 1.17 -17.70 13.98
N GLY A 348 1.14 -16.50 13.40
CA GLY A 348 0.04 -15.89 12.62
C GLY A 348 -0.43 -16.65 11.37
N GLY A 349 0.01 -17.89 11.19
CA GLY A 349 -0.46 -18.82 10.16
C GLY A 349 0.62 -19.29 9.20
N LYS A 350 1.75 -18.56 9.09
CA LYS A 350 2.93 -18.96 8.31
C LYS A 350 4.12 -19.27 9.22
N PRO A 351 5.06 -20.12 8.77
CA PRO A 351 6.23 -20.50 9.56
C PRO A 351 7.12 -19.32 9.97
N ASP A 352 7.16 -18.26 9.16
CA ASP A 352 8.07 -17.12 9.35
C ASP A 352 7.37 -15.90 9.99
N ASP A 353 6.08 -16.02 10.33
CA ASP A 353 5.29 -14.96 11.00
C ASP A 353 5.82 -14.74 12.43
N GLY A 354 5.88 -13.48 12.85
CA GLY A 354 6.47 -13.08 14.11
C GLY A 354 6.85 -11.60 14.16
N GLY A 355 7.23 -11.17 15.36
CA GLY A 355 7.72 -9.81 15.62
C GLY A 355 9.02 -9.51 14.87
N LEU A 356 9.41 -8.25 14.86
CA LEU A 356 10.60 -7.80 14.14
C LEU A 356 11.87 -8.57 14.57
N ARG A 357 12.02 -8.94 15.85
CA ARG A 357 13.23 -9.62 16.35
C ARG A 357 13.30 -11.11 15.97
N SER A 358 12.19 -11.76 15.66
CA SER A 358 12.14 -13.19 15.29
C SER A 358 12.14 -13.40 13.77
N THR A 359 11.81 -12.39 12.97
CA THR A 359 11.73 -12.49 11.52
C THR A 359 13.00 -11.96 10.83
N GLU A 360 13.91 -12.85 10.45
CA GLU A 360 15.24 -12.50 9.91
C GLU A 360 15.18 -11.61 8.65
N TRP A 361 14.28 -11.90 7.71
CA TRP A 361 14.22 -11.21 6.41
C TRP A 361 13.79 -9.74 6.53
N LEU A 362 13.08 -9.34 7.59
CA LEU A 362 12.72 -7.93 7.84
C LEU A 362 13.96 -7.05 8.06
N HIS A 363 15.07 -7.64 8.50
CA HIS A 363 16.30 -6.93 8.79
C HIS A 363 17.12 -6.57 7.54
N GLN A 364 16.85 -7.17 6.39
CA GLN A 364 17.48 -6.76 5.14
C GLN A 364 16.83 -5.46 4.61
N ARG A 365 17.65 -4.50 4.16
CA ARG A 365 17.09 -3.30 3.51
C ARG A 365 16.41 -3.73 2.21
N THR A 366 15.19 -3.23 2.01
CA THR A 366 14.40 -3.49 0.81
C THR A 366 14.39 -2.25 -0.06
N ASP A 367 14.99 -2.37 -1.25
CA ASP A 367 14.98 -1.32 -2.26
C ASP A 367 13.79 -1.60 -3.19
N VAL A 368 12.98 -0.58 -3.50
CA VAL A 368 11.70 -0.69 -4.21
C VAL A 368 11.70 0.10 -5.52
N ASP A 369 10.80 -0.23 -6.45
CA ASP A 369 10.59 0.58 -7.66
C ASP A 369 9.51 1.66 -7.46
N TYR A 370 8.52 1.38 -6.60
CA TYR A 370 7.39 2.26 -6.33
C TYR A 370 6.84 1.99 -4.92
N ASN A 371 5.95 2.85 -4.45
CA ASN A 371 5.09 2.61 -3.30
C ASN A 371 3.64 2.88 -3.71
N GLY A 372 2.70 2.11 -3.19
CA GLY A 372 1.29 2.38 -3.48
C GLY A 372 0.83 3.69 -2.84
N TRP A 373 -0.17 4.32 -3.47
CA TRP A 373 -0.69 5.63 -3.07
C TRP A 373 -1.70 5.59 -1.91
N TRP A 374 -1.73 4.49 -1.14
CA TRP A 374 -2.38 4.47 0.17
C TRP A 374 -1.70 5.44 1.15
N MET A 375 -0.39 5.62 1.02
CA MET A 375 0.43 6.62 1.71
C MET A 375 1.78 6.80 0.98
N ASP A 376 1.93 7.87 0.21
CA ASP A 376 3.16 8.19 -0.52
C ASP A 376 3.46 9.69 -0.51
N LEU A 377 4.61 10.06 0.04
CA LEU A 377 5.11 11.43 0.06
C LEU A 377 5.95 11.69 -1.19
N ILE A 378 5.57 12.69 -1.97
CA ILE A 378 6.24 13.10 -3.21
C ILE A 378 6.71 14.56 -3.06
N PRO A 379 8.01 14.86 -3.26
CA PRO A 379 8.49 16.24 -3.27
C PRO A 379 7.81 17.05 -4.39
N VAL A 380 7.37 18.27 -4.07
CA VAL A 380 6.76 19.18 -5.06
C VAL A 380 7.70 19.45 -6.23
N SER A 381 9.01 19.51 -5.97
CA SER A 381 10.02 19.64 -7.02
C SER A 381 9.99 18.48 -8.02
N VAL A 382 9.72 17.26 -7.55
CA VAL A 382 9.63 16.06 -8.41
C VAL A 382 8.36 16.13 -9.25
N ILE A 383 7.21 16.46 -8.64
CA ILE A 383 5.93 16.63 -9.36
C ILE A 383 6.07 17.64 -10.49
N LYS A 384 6.70 18.79 -10.22
CA LYS A 384 6.94 19.83 -11.23
C LYS A 384 7.84 19.37 -12.37
N GLU A 385 8.77 18.46 -12.11
CA GLU A 385 9.72 17.98 -13.12
C GLU A 385 9.16 16.86 -13.99
N ILE A 386 8.53 15.84 -13.39
CA ILE A 386 8.09 14.64 -14.10
C ILE A 386 6.59 14.64 -14.46
N GLY A 387 5.86 15.64 -14.00
CA GLY A 387 4.42 15.79 -14.22
C GLY A 387 3.57 15.02 -13.22
N LEU A 388 2.29 14.87 -13.54
CA LEU A 388 1.26 14.22 -12.73
C LEU A 388 1.14 12.72 -13.08
N SER A 389 0.05 12.05 -12.64
CA SER A 389 -0.18 10.64 -12.98
C SER A 389 -0.50 10.46 -14.47
N LEU A 390 -0.37 9.22 -14.96
CA LEU A 390 -1.00 8.83 -16.22
C LEU A 390 -2.55 8.92 -16.11
N PRO A 391 -3.26 9.36 -17.17
CA PRO A 391 -4.72 9.43 -17.17
C PRO A 391 -5.35 8.04 -17.40
N VAL A 392 -5.19 7.12 -16.43
CA VAL A 392 -5.55 5.69 -16.57
C VAL A 392 -6.66 5.17 -15.66
N PHE A 393 -7.39 6.07 -15.01
CA PHE A 393 -8.50 5.82 -14.07
C PHE A 393 -8.08 5.14 -12.77
N ILE A 394 -7.59 3.89 -12.80
CA ILE A 394 -7.09 3.14 -11.63
C ILE A 394 -6.03 2.13 -12.07
N LYS A 395 -5.17 1.71 -11.12
CA LYS A 395 -4.16 0.64 -11.25
C LYS A 395 -2.99 1.02 -12.15
N TRP A 396 -1.79 0.62 -11.72
CA TRP A 396 -0.50 0.86 -12.38
C TRP A 396 -0.05 2.33 -12.45
N ASP A 397 -0.87 3.26 -11.99
CA ASP A 397 -0.56 4.67 -11.87
C ASP A 397 0.57 4.93 -10.87
N ASP A 398 0.51 4.30 -9.70
CA ASP A 398 1.56 4.29 -8.69
C ASP A 398 2.88 3.67 -9.19
N ALA A 399 2.79 2.47 -9.77
CA ALA A 399 3.94 1.73 -10.26
C ALA A 399 4.61 2.44 -11.45
N GLU A 400 3.83 3.00 -12.37
CA GLU A 400 4.38 3.81 -13.46
C GLU A 400 5.05 5.08 -12.94
N TYR A 401 4.43 5.79 -12.01
CA TYR A 401 5.00 7.02 -11.48
C TYR A 401 6.34 6.76 -10.77
N GLY A 402 6.43 5.67 -9.99
CA GLY A 402 7.69 5.24 -9.37
C GLY A 402 8.78 4.87 -10.38
N LEU A 403 8.43 4.14 -11.44
CA LEU A 403 9.37 3.82 -12.52
C LEU A 403 9.85 5.07 -13.27
N ARG A 404 8.93 6.01 -13.58
CA ARG A 404 9.29 7.28 -14.20
C ARG A 404 10.17 8.14 -13.29
N ALA A 405 9.87 8.20 -12.00
CA ALA A 405 10.70 8.90 -11.02
C ALA A 405 12.12 8.29 -10.99
N LYS A 406 12.23 6.96 -11.00
CA LYS A 406 13.51 6.25 -11.08
C LYS A 406 14.30 6.57 -12.35
N GLU A 407 13.64 6.63 -13.50
CA GLU A 407 14.26 7.02 -14.78
C GLU A 407 14.74 8.48 -14.78
N ALA A 408 14.03 9.39 -14.10
CA ALA A 408 14.45 10.77 -13.86
C ALA A 408 15.54 10.91 -12.79
N GLY A 409 15.94 9.80 -12.14
CA GLY A 409 17.01 9.79 -11.15
C GLY A 409 16.54 10.09 -9.72
N TYR A 410 15.24 10.05 -9.45
CA TYR A 410 14.67 10.09 -8.10
C TYR A 410 14.56 8.68 -7.52
N ASN A 411 14.69 8.52 -6.20
CA ASN A 411 14.47 7.20 -5.58
C ASN A 411 13.07 7.12 -5.00
N THR A 412 12.59 5.90 -4.81
CA THR A 412 11.43 5.59 -3.96
C THR A 412 11.89 4.74 -2.78
N VAL A 413 11.35 5.02 -1.60
CA VAL A 413 11.65 4.29 -0.36
C VAL A 413 10.36 3.98 0.37
N SER A 414 10.03 2.69 0.52
CA SER A 414 9.04 2.24 1.51
C SER A 414 9.71 2.25 2.89
N LEU A 415 9.31 3.17 3.77
CA LEU A 415 9.99 3.43 5.05
C LEU A 415 9.41 2.54 6.18
N PRO A 416 10.16 1.57 6.73
CA PRO A 416 9.68 0.80 7.87
C PRO A 416 9.46 1.70 9.10
N GLY A 417 8.39 1.44 9.83
CA GLY A 417 7.93 2.29 10.92
C GLY A 417 6.99 3.40 10.47
N ALA A 418 6.74 3.60 9.18
CA ALA A 418 5.65 4.46 8.70
C ALA A 418 4.61 3.59 8.01
N ALA A 419 3.36 3.61 8.49
CA ALA A 419 2.29 2.80 7.91
C ALA A 419 0.89 3.39 8.09
N VAL A 420 -0.04 2.86 7.29
CA VAL A 420 -1.49 3.00 7.46
C VAL A 420 -2.13 1.62 7.51
N TRP A 421 -3.31 1.51 8.09
CA TRP A 421 -4.18 0.35 7.90
C TRP A 421 -5.15 0.63 6.77
N HIS A 422 -5.31 -0.30 5.84
CA HIS A 422 -6.18 -0.15 4.68
C HIS A 422 -6.87 -1.49 4.36
N ILE A 423 -8.02 -1.44 3.70
CA ILE A 423 -8.74 -2.66 3.29
C ILE A 423 -7.88 -3.45 2.28
N SER A 424 -7.48 -4.67 2.63
CA SER A 424 -6.60 -5.47 1.76
C SER A 424 -7.34 -6.04 0.54
N TRP A 425 -6.57 -6.35 -0.51
CA TRP A 425 -7.06 -7.01 -1.72
C TRP A 425 -7.16 -8.53 -1.60
N VAL A 426 -6.74 -9.11 -0.47
CA VAL A 426 -6.78 -10.58 -0.27
C VAL A 426 -8.22 -11.10 -0.37
N ASP A 427 -9.18 -10.27 0.07
CA ASP A 427 -10.61 -10.58 0.05
C ASP A 427 -11.34 -10.03 -1.19
N LYS A 428 -10.64 -9.37 -2.13
CA LYS A 428 -11.21 -8.77 -3.35
C LYS A 428 -10.49 -9.31 -4.60
N ASP A 429 -11.12 -10.21 -5.37
CA ASP A 429 -10.58 -10.70 -6.65
C ASP A 429 -10.67 -9.62 -7.75
N ASP A 430 -9.80 -8.62 -7.70
CA ASP A 430 -9.77 -7.48 -8.63
C ASP A 430 -9.27 -7.85 -10.05
N LEU A 431 -8.74 -9.06 -10.23
CA LEU A 431 -8.39 -9.62 -11.54
C LEU A 431 -9.59 -10.20 -12.28
N VAL A 432 -10.78 -10.20 -11.67
CA VAL A 432 -12.04 -10.68 -12.26
C VAL A 432 -13.07 -9.54 -12.31
N GLY A 433 -13.89 -9.52 -13.36
CA GLY A 433 -14.92 -8.50 -13.54
C GLY A 433 -14.39 -7.24 -14.22
N TRP A 434 -14.91 -6.08 -13.82
CA TRP A 434 -14.70 -4.82 -14.55
C TRP A 434 -13.27 -4.26 -14.40
N GLN A 435 -12.61 -4.55 -13.28
CA GLN A 435 -11.25 -4.06 -13.00
C GLN A 435 -10.20 -4.70 -13.92
N ALA A 436 -10.48 -5.90 -14.44
CA ALA A 436 -9.58 -6.61 -15.35
C ALA A 436 -9.28 -5.84 -16.65
N TYR A 437 -10.18 -4.95 -17.08
CA TYR A 437 -9.92 -4.01 -18.18
C TYR A 437 -8.71 -3.11 -17.86
N PHE A 438 -8.72 -2.47 -16.68
CA PHE A 438 -7.69 -1.53 -16.28
C PHE A 438 -6.36 -2.24 -16.02
N HIS A 439 -6.39 -3.39 -15.35
CA HIS A 439 -5.18 -4.21 -15.17
C HIS A 439 -4.52 -4.61 -16.49
N ASP A 440 -5.27 -5.04 -17.52
CA ASP A 440 -4.66 -5.44 -18.79
C ASP A 440 -4.11 -4.23 -19.57
N ARG A 441 -4.91 -3.18 -19.73
CA ARG A 441 -4.51 -1.99 -20.51
C ARG A 441 -3.32 -1.30 -19.86
N ASN A 442 -3.41 -0.99 -18.57
CA ASN A 442 -2.43 -0.13 -17.91
C ASN A 442 -1.11 -0.87 -17.69
N ARG A 443 -1.13 -2.20 -17.50
CA ARG A 443 0.07 -3.04 -17.51
C ARG A 443 0.80 -2.98 -18.85
N TYR A 444 0.06 -3.00 -19.96
CA TYR A 444 0.67 -2.84 -21.27
C TYR A 444 1.24 -1.43 -21.47
N ILE A 445 0.52 -0.39 -21.05
CA ILE A 445 0.99 1.00 -21.13
C ILE A 445 2.30 1.16 -20.36
N SER A 446 2.36 0.72 -19.09
CA SER A 446 3.58 0.81 -18.29
C SER A 446 4.74 0.00 -18.92
N ALA A 447 4.44 -1.16 -19.53
CA ALA A 447 5.45 -1.96 -20.24
C ALA A 447 5.98 -1.28 -21.49
N LEU A 448 5.11 -0.63 -22.27
CA LEU A 448 5.52 0.15 -23.43
C LEU A 448 6.44 1.30 -23.01
N LEU A 449 6.14 1.98 -21.90
CA LEU A 449 6.92 3.09 -21.39
C LEU A 449 8.28 2.65 -20.85
N HIS A 450 8.33 1.62 -20.00
CA HIS A 450 9.52 1.36 -19.17
C HIS A 450 10.20 0.00 -19.40
N SER A 451 9.62 -0.91 -20.20
CA SER A 451 10.23 -2.24 -20.34
C SER A 451 11.60 -2.16 -21.04
N PRO A 452 12.65 -2.79 -20.47
CA PRO A 452 13.95 -2.86 -21.11
C PRO A 452 13.97 -3.84 -22.28
N PHE A 453 12.93 -4.68 -22.43
CA PHE A 453 12.85 -5.67 -23.48
C PHE A 453 12.22 -5.07 -24.75
N PRO A 454 12.77 -5.33 -25.95
CA PRO A 454 12.26 -4.76 -27.20
C PRO A 454 10.78 -5.02 -27.50
N ARG A 455 10.19 -6.06 -26.88
CA ARG A 455 8.78 -6.46 -27.01
C ARG A 455 8.11 -6.79 -25.67
N GLY A 456 8.57 -6.17 -24.58
CA GLY A 456 7.93 -6.30 -23.27
C GLY A 456 8.13 -7.64 -22.55
N GLY A 457 9.07 -8.47 -22.98
CA GLY A 457 9.36 -9.77 -22.33
C GLY A 457 8.26 -10.81 -22.58
N ASP A 458 7.77 -11.46 -21.52
CA ASP A 458 6.70 -12.47 -21.58
C ASP A 458 5.29 -11.85 -21.50
N ILE A 459 5.14 -10.52 -21.42
CA ILE A 459 3.83 -9.87 -21.18
C ILE A 459 2.73 -10.32 -22.16
N VAL A 460 3.03 -10.39 -23.47
CA VAL A 460 2.06 -10.81 -24.50
C VAL A 460 1.63 -12.27 -24.31
N SER A 461 2.60 -13.14 -24.08
CA SER A 461 2.36 -14.58 -23.85
C SER A 461 1.64 -14.81 -22.51
N ASN A 462 1.97 -14.04 -21.47
CA ASN A 462 1.32 -14.05 -20.17
C ASN A 462 -0.14 -13.57 -20.26
N SER A 463 -0.40 -12.44 -20.91
CA SER A 463 -1.75 -11.91 -21.14
C SER A 463 -2.62 -12.89 -21.92
N GLN A 464 -2.07 -13.55 -22.96
CA GLN A 464 -2.77 -14.62 -23.69
C GLN A 464 -3.12 -15.83 -22.79
N LYS A 465 -2.22 -16.23 -21.88
CA LYS A 465 -2.48 -17.32 -20.91
C LYS A 465 -3.57 -16.92 -19.92
N LEU A 466 -3.61 -15.65 -19.48
CA LEU A 466 -4.66 -15.12 -18.60
C LEU A 466 -6.01 -15.10 -19.31
N ASP A 467 -6.08 -14.61 -20.55
CA ASP A 467 -7.30 -14.65 -21.37
C ASP A 467 -7.83 -16.09 -21.49
N LEU A 468 -6.94 -17.05 -21.79
CA LEU A 468 -7.31 -18.46 -21.86
C LEU A 468 -7.79 -18.99 -20.51
N LYS A 469 -7.12 -18.63 -19.40
CA LYS A 469 -7.52 -19.03 -18.04
C LYS A 469 -8.93 -18.54 -17.70
N HIS A 470 -9.27 -17.29 -18.02
CA HIS A 470 -10.60 -16.74 -17.79
C HIS A 470 -11.66 -17.41 -18.68
N LEU A 471 -11.35 -17.61 -19.97
CA LEU A 471 -12.25 -18.29 -20.91
C LEU A 471 -12.58 -19.71 -20.49
N VAL A 472 -11.60 -20.50 -20.03
CA VAL A 472 -11.84 -21.87 -19.57
C VAL A 472 -12.57 -21.91 -18.22
N SER A 473 -12.54 -20.80 -17.48
CA SER A 473 -13.28 -20.60 -16.23
C SER A 473 -14.67 -20.01 -16.46
N MET A 474 -15.12 -19.87 -17.71
CA MET A 474 -16.44 -19.28 -18.07
C MET A 474 -16.63 -17.82 -17.59
N GLN A 475 -15.53 -17.07 -17.47
CA GLN A 475 -15.52 -15.67 -17.04
C GLN A 475 -15.54 -14.74 -18.28
N TYR A 476 -16.63 -14.79 -19.04
CA TYR A 476 -16.74 -14.09 -20.33
C TYR A 476 -16.84 -12.57 -20.17
N TYR A 477 -17.49 -12.06 -19.11
CA TYR A 477 -17.52 -10.62 -18.85
C TYR A 477 -16.11 -10.05 -18.64
N THR A 478 -15.28 -10.75 -17.85
CA THR A 478 -13.87 -10.41 -17.63
C THR A 478 -13.09 -10.36 -18.94
N VAL A 479 -13.26 -11.36 -19.80
CA VAL A 479 -12.56 -11.42 -21.10
C VAL A 479 -13.05 -10.34 -22.04
N MET A 480 -14.35 -10.02 -22.06
CA MET A 480 -14.89 -8.88 -22.81
C MET A 480 -14.18 -7.58 -22.43
N GLY A 481 -14.01 -7.33 -21.13
CA GLY A 481 -13.25 -6.18 -20.62
C GLY A 481 -11.79 -6.20 -21.09
N ARG A 482 -11.10 -7.34 -20.97
CA ARG A 482 -9.70 -7.47 -21.43
C ARG A 482 -9.55 -7.27 -22.95
N LEU A 483 -10.49 -7.76 -23.76
CA LEU A 483 -10.50 -7.52 -25.21
C LEU A 483 -10.74 -6.03 -25.55
N GLN A 484 -11.59 -5.34 -24.80
CA GLN A 484 -11.74 -3.88 -24.92
C GLN A 484 -10.44 -3.14 -24.57
N ALA A 485 -9.78 -3.55 -23.48
CA ALA A 485 -8.51 -2.99 -23.04
C ALA A 485 -7.43 -3.08 -24.13
N GLN A 486 -7.32 -4.25 -24.77
CA GLN A 486 -6.39 -4.47 -25.88
C GLN A 486 -6.70 -3.60 -27.10
N ARG A 487 -7.99 -3.40 -27.42
CA ARG A 487 -8.40 -2.52 -28.53
C ARG A 487 -8.10 -1.06 -28.26
N ASP A 488 -8.36 -0.59 -27.04
CA ASP A 488 -8.05 0.78 -26.63
C ASP A 488 -6.53 1.02 -26.57
N LEU A 489 -5.75 0.04 -26.10
CA LEU A 489 -4.28 0.08 -26.16
C LEU A 489 -3.80 0.29 -27.62
N LEU A 490 -4.31 -0.53 -28.55
CA LEU A 490 -3.97 -0.48 -29.98
C LEU A 490 -4.41 0.82 -30.66
N ALA A 491 -5.43 1.51 -30.12
CA ALA A 491 -5.89 2.81 -30.61
C ALA A 491 -4.92 3.96 -30.28
N GLY A 492 -4.00 3.74 -29.34
CA GLY A 492 -2.89 4.66 -29.02
C GLY A 492 -3.20 5.66 -27.90
N PRO A 493 -2.16 6.40 -27.46
CA PRO A 493 -2.19 7.23 -26.25
C PRO A 493 -3.20 8.39 -26.32
N GLY A 494 -3.43 8.96 -27.50
CA GLY A 494 -4.34 10.10 -27.67
C GLY A 494 -5.81 9.83 -27.31
N THR A 495 -6.19 8.55 -27.14
CA THR A 495 -7.54 8.20 -26.69
C THR A 495 -7.69 8.25 -25.18
N LEU A 496 -6.61 8.15 -24.39
CA LEU A 496 -6.67 7.97 -22.94
C LEU A 496 -7.50 9.05 -22.22
N PRO A 497 -7.32 10.36 -22.48
CA PRO A 497 -8.08 11.39 -21.78
C PRO A 497 -9.61 11.22 -21.95
N GLY A 498 -10.06 10.93 -23.17
CA GLY A 498 -11.49 10.72 -23.48
C GLY A 498 -12.09 9.46 -22.86
N LEU A 499 -11.27 8.48 -22.47
CA LEU A 499 -11.73 7.24 -21.85
C LEU A 499 -11.95 7.38 -20.34
N LEU A 500 -11.35 8.38 -19.69
CA LEU A 500 -11.26 8.47 -18.23
C LEU A 500 -12.64 8.46 -17.55
N ALA A 501 -13.53 9.35 -17.96
CA ALA A 501 -14.89 9.44 -17.39
C ALA A 501 -15.89 8.44 -18.00
N THR A 502 -15.61 7.91 -19.19
CA THR A 502 -16.62 7.21 -20.01
C THR A 502 -16.50 5.68 -19.98
N LYS A 503 -15.29 5.15 -19.78
CA LYS A 503 -15.02 3.72 -19.96
C LYS A 503 -15.61 2.84 -18.86
N LEU A 504 -15.52 3.26 -17.59
CA LEU A 504 -16.08 2.49 -16.48
C LEU A 504 -17.61 2.31 -16.61
N PRO A 505 -18.42 3.38 -16.85
CA PRO A 505 -19.85 3.23 -17.11
C PRO A 505 -20.15 2.28 -18.26
N ALA A 506 -19.39 2.36 -19.37
CA ALA A 506 -19.59 1.51 -20.54
C ALA A 506 -19.34 0.02 -20.22
N ILE A 507 -18.25 -0.30 -19.50
CA ILE A 507 -17.93 -1.68 -19.08
C ILE A 507 -19.01 -2.21 -18.15
N ARG A 508 -19.38 -1.43 -17.11
CA ARG A 508 -20.42 -1.84 -16.15
C ARG A 508 -21.78 -2.07 -16.82
N ALA A 509 -22.15 -1.23 -17.79
CA ALA A 509 -23.41 -1.38 -18.51
C ALA A 509 -23.51 -2.70 -19.30
N ALA A 510 -22.37 -3.24 -19.75
CA ALA A 510 -22.30 -4.52 -20.45
C ALA A 510 -22.47 -5.73 -19.52
N ALA A 511 -22.32 -5.59 -18.19
CA ALA A 511 -22.39 -6.71 -17.25
C ALA A 511 -23.73 -7.47 -17.28
N LYS A 512 -24.82 -6.80 -17.69
CA LYS A 512 -26.14 -7.41 -17.81
C LYS A 512 -26.24 -8.43 -18.97
N ASP A 513 -25.33 -8.35 -19.92
CA ASP A 513 -25.32 -9.21 -21.11
C ASP A 513 -24.57 -10.53 -20.86
N PHE A 514 -23.99 -10.69 -19.66
CA PHE A 514 -23.17 -11.84 -19.27
C PHE A 514 -23.70 -12.48 -17.98
N SER A 515 -23.90 -13.80 -18.02
CA SER A 515 -24.43 -14.54 -16.85
C SER A 515 -23.41 -14.66 -15.71
N ASP A 516 -22.11 -14.62 -16.03
CA ASP A 516 -21.01 -14.68 -15.06
C ASP A 516 -20.79 -13.38 -14.27
N SER A 517 -21.46 -12.28 -14.65
CA SER A 517 -21.43 -11.00 -13.94
C SER A 517 -22.78 -10.55 -13.37
N THR A 518 -23.85 -11.29 -13.65
CA THR A 518 -25.17 -10.98 -13.08
C THR A 518 -25.30 -11.65 -11.72
N LEU A 519 -25.06 -10.88 -10.65
CA LEU A 519 -25.15 -11.36 -9.28
C LEU A 519 -26.60 -11.41 -8.80
N LYS A 520 -26.98 -12.55 -8.19
CA LYS A 520 -28.18 -12.67 -7.36
C LYS A 520 -27.78 -13.00 -5.93
N LYS A 521 -28.68 -12.74 -4.97
CA LYS A 521 -28.34 -12.82 -3.55
C LYS A 521 -28.42 -14.26 -3.03
N GLU A 522 -29.47 -14.96 -3.40
CA GLU A 522 -29.80 -16.26 -2.83
C GLU A 522 -29.67 -17.38 -3.86
N TYR A 523 -29.40 -18.61 -3.41
CA TYR A 523 -29.36 -19.78 -4.29
C TYR A 523 -30.73 -20.07 -4.90
N GLU A 524 -31.80 -19.78 -4.16
CA GLU A 524 -33.20 -19.93 -4.53
C GLU A 524 -33.61 -18.98 -5.68
N ASP A 525 -32.79 -17.95 -5.96
CA ASP A 525 -32.99 -17.10 -7.13
C ASP A 525 -32.55 -17.80 -8.44
N PHE A 526 -31.98 -19.00 -8.36
CA PHE A 526 -31.55 -19.83 -9.50
C PHE A 526 -32.38 -21.13 -9.59
N PRO A 527 -32.44 -21.77 -10.77
CA PRO A 527 -33.03 -23.10 -10.89
C PRO A 527 -32.30 -24.12 -10.01
N ASP A 528 -33.03 -25.14 -9.55
CA ASP A 528 -32.47 -26.22 -8.74
C ASP A 528 -31.23 -26.86 -9.37
N ILE A 529 -30.26 -27.21 -8.53
CA ILE A 529 -29.01 -27.85 -8.97
C ILE A 529 -29.29 -29.27 -9.44
N HIS A 530 -29.00 -29.55 -10.70
CA HIS A 530 -29.08 -30.88 -11.30
C HIS A 530 -27.68 -31.48 -11.49
N ALA A 531 -27.16 -32.08 -10.43
CA ALA A 531 -25.85 -32.72 -10.46
C ALA A 531 -25.84 -33.91 -11.45
N PRO A 532 -24.85 -34.00 -12.37
CA PRO A 532 -24.67 -35.21 -13.16
C PRO A 532 -24.34 -36.39 -12.24
N LYS A 533 -24.77 -37.62 -12.60
CA LYS A 533 -24.51 -38.83 -11.82
C LYS A 533 -23.06 -38.88 -11.31
N PRO A 534 -22.82 -39.03 -10.00
CA PRO A 534 -21.48 -39.00 -9.44
C PRO A 534 -20.63 -40.09 -10.12
N LYS A 535 -19.44 -39.71 -10.60
CA LYS A 535 -18.47 -40.70 -11.08
C LYS A 535 -17.97 -41.49 -9.87
N ARG A 536 -17.67 -42.80 -10.06
CA ARG A 536 -17.03 -43.63 -9.02
C ARG A 536 -15.87 -42.83 -8.39
N PRO A 537 -15.77 -42.77 -7.05
CA PRO A 537 -14.67 -42.07 -6.41
C PRO A 537 -13.36 -42.65 -6.96
N ARG A 538 -12.63 -41.85 -7.72
CA ARG A 538 -11.24 -42.16 -8.02
C ARG A 538 -10.55 -42.17 -6.66
N LYS A 539 -9.83 -43.24 -6.33
CA LYS A 539 -8.93 -43.25 -5.16
C LYS A 539 -8.19 -41.92 -5.18
N ARG A 540 -8.34 -41.12 -4.11
CA ARG A 540 -7.48 -39.96 -3.86
C ARG A 540 -6.08 -40.51 -3.60
N SER A 541 -5.36 -40.76 -4.68
CA SER A 541 -3.95 -41.14 -4.67
C SER A 541 -3.35 -40.71 -6.00
N VAL A 542 -3.07 -39.41 -6.12
CA VAL A 542 -2.01 -38.96 -7.03
C VAL A 542 -1.30 -37.81 -6.33
N GLU A 543 -0.26 -38.15 -5.57
CA GLU A 543 0.89 -37.28 -5.46
C GLU A 543 1.33 -36.85 -6.87
N SER A 544 1.21 -35.53 -7.10
CA SER A 544 2.20 -34.66 -7.74
C SER A 544 2.89 -35.05 -9.07
N SER A 545 2.30 -35.85 -9.96
CA SER A 545 2.83 -35.92 -11.35
C SER A 545 2.45 -34.66 -12.15
N ARG A 546 3.45 -33.83 -12.49
CA ARG A 546 3.30 -32.64 -13.36
C ARG A 546 2.63 -33.00 -14.69
N PHE A 547 2.95 -34.16 -15.25
CA PHE A 547 2.38 -34.65 -16.50
C PHE A 547 0.87 -34.88 -16.41
N LEU A 548 0.40 -35.51 -15.32
CA LEU A 548 -1.03 -35.79 -15.15
C LEU A 548 -1.84 -34.50 -15.02
N LYS A 549 -1.31 -33.52 -14.27
CA LYS A 549 -1.91 -32.17 -14.14
C LYS A 549 -1.97 -31.44 -15.48
N MET A 550 -0.91 -31.50 -16.29
CA MET A 550 -0.92 -30.96 -17.65
C MET A 550 -1.95 -31.65 -18.55
N ALA A 551 -2.05 -32.98 -18.49
CA ALA A 551 -3.00 -33.74 -19.29
C ALA A 551 -4.47 -33.48 -18.89
N GLU A 552 -4.76 -33.34 -17.60
CA GLU A 552 -6.09 -32.94 -17.11
C GLU A 552 -6.41 -31.50 -17.49
N GLY A 553 -5.43 -30.59 -17.41
CA GLY A 553 -5.56 -29.22 -17.89
C GLY A 553 -5.87 -29.15 -19.38
N ALA A 554 -5.12 -29.86 -20.22
CA ALA A 554 -5.38 -29.93 -21.65
C ALA A 554 -6.76 -30.51 -21.98
N LYS A 555 -7.21 -31.53 -21.24
CA LYS A 555 -8.58 -32.06 -21.37
C LYS A 555 -9.65 -31.03 -20.99
N ALA A 556 -9.41 -30.24 -19.94
CA ALA A 556 -10.31 -29.18 -19.50
C ALA A 556 -10.43 -28.08 -20.57
N VAL A 557 -9.31 -27.68 -21.19
CA VAL A 557 -9.30 -26.74 -22.34
C VAL A 557 -10.03 -27.33 -23.54
N LEU A 558 -9.71 -28.55 -23.97
CA LEU A 558 -10.33 -29.20 -25.12
C LEU A 558 -11.85 -29.39 -24.95
N ARG A 559 -12.31 -29.58 -23.71
CA ARG A 559 -13.74 -29.66 -23.40
C ARG A 559 -14.47 -28.38 -23.78
N GLN A 560 -13.86 -27.20 -23.56
CA GLN A 560 -14.51 -25.90 -23.81
C GLN A 560 -15.00 -25.75 -25.24
N PHE A 561 -14.33 -26.40 -26.21
CA PHE A 561 -14.71 -26.37 -27.62
C PHE A 561 -15.87 -27.31 -27.99
N ARG A 562 -16.20 -28.31 -27.16
CA ARG A 562 -17.29 -29.27 -27.42
C ARG A 562 -18.65 -28.68 -27.08
N ARG A 563 -19.74 -29.12 -27.73
CA ARG A 563 -21.09 -28.68 -27.34
C ARG A 563 -21.41 -29.11 -25.90
N PRO A 564 -22.07 -28.27 -25.07
CA PRO A 564 -22.61 -28.69 -23.77
C PRO A 564 -23.64 -29.80 -23.97
N ARG A 565 -23.80 -30.66 -22.95
CA ARG A 565 -24.83 -31.70 -23.04
C ARG A 565 -26.22 -31.04 -22.86
N PRO A 566 -27.27 -31.58 -23.51
CA PRO A 566 -28.64 -31.12 -23.30
C PRO A 566 -29.00 -31.08 -21.79
N GLY A 567 -29.72 -30.04 -21.34
CA GLY A 567 -30.10 -29.87 -19.93
C GLY A 567 -29.06 -29.20 -19.04
N HIS A 568 -27.76 -29.25 -19.36
CA HIS A 568 -26.70 -28.73 -18.49
C HIS A 568 -26.65 -27.19 -18.40
N LEU A 569 -27.33 -26.48 -19.29
CA LEU A 569 -27.42 -25.02 -19.28
C LEU A 569 -28.80 -24.52 -18.79
N ASP A 570 -29.74 -25.43 -18.58
CA ASP A 570 -31.10 -25.13 -18.10
C ASP A 570 -31.14 -25.15 -16.56
N ASN A 571 -30.30 -25.99 -15.94
CA ASN A 571 -30.07 -26.06 -14.50
C ASN A 571 -28.56 -26.02 -14.20
N PRO A 572 -28.13 -25.35 -13.11
CA PRO A 572 -26.75 -25.42 -12.65
C PRO A 572 -26.36 -26.86 -12.31
N GLN A 573 -25.10 -27.23 -12.56
CA GLN A 573 -24.63 -28.59 -12.27
C GLN A 573 -24.06 -28.73 -10.85
N THR A 574 -23.57 -27.64 -10.29
CA THR A 574 -22.89 -27.60 -9.01
C THR A 574 -22.81 -26.16 -8.50
N GLU A 575 -22.42 -26.02 -7.24
CA GLU A 575 -22.03 -24.78 -6.59
C GLU A 575 -20.52 -24.79 -6.34
N ILE A 576 -19.88 -23.64 -6.49
CA ILE A 576 -18.44 -23.46 -6.27
C ILE A 576 -18.27 -22.23 -5.39
N ALA A 577 -17.80 -22.43 -4.17
CA ALA A 577 -17.39 -21.33 -3.31
C ALA A 577 -16.21 -20.58 -3.95
N PHE A 578 -16.13 -19.26 -3.75
CA PHE A 578 -15.09 -18.40 -4.29
C PHE A 578 -13.67 -18.94 -4.03
N LYS A 579 -13.38 -19.40 -2.80
CA LYS A 579 -12.08 -19.99 -2.43
C LYS A 579 -11.67 -21.18 -3.33
N ASP A 580 -12.65 -21.91 -3.83
CA ASP A 580 -12.50 -23.10 -4.67
C ASP A 580 -12.67 -22.79 -6.18
N ASN A 581 -12.92 -21.54 -6.55
CA ASN A 581 -13.07 -21.06 -7.93
C ASN A 581 -11.71 -20.96 -8.65
N LYS A 582 -11.07 -22.11 -8.80
CA LYS A 582 -9.83 -22.26 -9.57
C LYS A 582 -10.17 -22.83 -10.94
N TRP A 583 -9.45 -22.40 -11.98
CA TRP A 583 -9.76 -22.77 -13.37
C TRP A 583 -9.87 -24.29 -13.59
N TRP A 584 -9.04 -25.09 -12.91
CA TRP A 584 -9.08 -26.56 -13.02
C TRP A 584 -10.30 -27.20 -12.36
N ASN A 585 -10.98 -26.51 -11.43
CA ASN A 585 -12.23 -26.94 -10.83
C ASN A 585 -13.40 -26.50 -11.72
N THR A 586 -13.48 -25.20 -12.03
CA THR A 586 -14.56 -24.59 -12.81
C THR A 586 -14.66 -25.16 -14.23
N ALA A 587 -13.52 -25.40 -14.90
CA ALA A 587 -13.49 -25.93 -16.27
C ALA A 587 -14.01 -27.38 -16.40
N GLN A 588 -14.31 -28.07 -15.28
CA GLN A 588 -14.90 -29.40 -15.26
C GLN A 588 -16.43 -29.39 -15.38
N TRP A 589 -17.04 -28.21 -15.44
CA TRP A 589 -18.49 -28.06 -15.49
C TRP A 589 -18.91 -27.37 -16.80
N ASP A 590 -20.10 -27.67 -17.27
CA ASP A 590 -20.77 -26.93 -18.35
C ASP A 590 -21.55 -25.73 -17.78
N SER A 591 -21.96 -25.79 -16.50
CA SER A 591 -22.44 -24.63 -15.76
C SER A 591 -22.29 -24.82 -14.25
N ALA A 592 -22.08 -23.73 -13.51
CA ALA A 592 -21.93 -23.73 -12.06
C ALA A 592 -22.41 -22.40 -11.44
N LEU A 593 -22.98 -22.46 -10.24
CA LEU A 593 -23.18 -21.27 -9.41
C LEU A 593 -21.88 -20.97 -8.68
N VAL A 594 -21.43 -19.72 -8.73
CA VAL A 594 -20.13 -19.30 -8.18
C VAL A 594 -20.33 -18.09 -7.29
N THR A 595 -19.90 -18.18 -6.04
CA THR A 595 -19.96 -17.02 -5.13
C THR A 595 -18.88 -16.00 -5.48
N ASN A 596 -19.16 -14.71 -5.26
CA ASN A 596 -18.15 -13.65 -5.37
C ASN A 596 -17.19 -13.64 -4.18
N ALA A 597 -16.11 -12.86 -4.31
CA ALA A 597 -15.08 -12.73 -3.27
C ALA A 597 -15.64 -12.11 -1.98
N GLU A 598 -16.53 -11.11 -2.10
CA GLU A 598 -17.15 -10.46 -0.94
C GLU A 598 -18.21 -11.32 -0.23
N GLY A 599 -18.59 -12.48 -0.80
CA GLY A 599 -19.64 -13.34 -0.26
C GLY A 599 -21.06 -12.75 -0.31
N THR A 600 -21.26 -11.64 -1.03
CA THR A 600 -22.53 -10.91 -1.11
C THR A 600 -23.42 -11.33 -2.27
N GLY A 601 -22.93 -12.16 -3.19
CA GLY A 601 -23.69 -12.58 -4.35
C GLY A 601 -23.16 -13.81 -5.06
N ILE A 602 -24.02 -14.37 -5.90
CA ILE A 602 -23.80 -15.60 -6.64
C ILE A 602 -24.01 -15.29 -8.13
N ALA A 603 -23.08 -15.72 -8.98
CA ALA A 603 -23.17 -15.65 -10.43
C ALA A 603 -23.38 -17.04 -11.04
N TRP A 604 -24.09 -17.13 -12.16
CA TRP A 604 -24.24 -18.39 -12.87
C TRP A 604 -23.29 -18.45 -14.06
N TYR A 605 -22.21 -19.20 -13.89
CA TYR A 605 -21.21 -19.42 -14.93
C TYR A 605 -21.75 -20.47 -15.89
N LYS A 606 -21.78 -20.14 -17.19
CA LYS A 606 -22.33 -20.99 -18.24
C LYS A 606 -21.34 -21.14 -19.37
N ARG A 607 -21.18 -22.35 -19.87
CA ARG A 607 -20.22 -22.64 -20.95
C ARG A 607 -20.84 -22.32 -22.31
N GLU A 608 -20.18 -21.44 -23.05
CA GLU A 608 -20.62 -21.01 -24.38
C GLU A 608 -19.52 -21.23 -25.43
N PRO A 609 -19.46 -22.42 -26.08
CA PRO A 609 -18.34 -22.74 -26.97
C PRO A 609 -18.22 -21.83 -28.20
N ALA A 610 -19.33 -21.25 -28.66
CA ALA A 610 -19.30 -20.30 -29.77
C ALA A 610 -18.64 -18.99 -29.33
N GLU A 611 -19.05 -18.46 -28.18
CA GLU A 611 -18.49 -17.24 -27.61
C GLU A 611 -17.03 -17.42 -27.19
N MET A 612 -16.70 -18.56 -26.55
CA MET A 612 -15.34 -18.93 -26.22
C MET A 612 -14.42 -18.94 -27.45
N ARG A 613 -14.85 -19.52 -28.57
CA ARG A 613 -14.08 -19.52 -29.82
C ARG A 613 -13.91 -18.10 -30.38
N ARG A 614 -14.97 -17.31 -30.36
CA ARG A 614 -14.99 -15.93 -30.85
C ARG A 614 -14.00 -15.08 -30.05
N MET A 615 -14.12 -15.06 -28.74
CA MET A 615 -13.27 -14.30 -27.83
C MET A 615 -11.81 -14.79 -27.84
N LEU A 616 -11.57 -16.10 -27.95
CA LEU A 616 -10.20 -16.63 -28.07
C LEU A 616 -9.54 -16.20 -29.38
N ALA A 617 -10.28 -16.24 -30.49
CA ALA A 617 -9.78 -15.78 -31.78
C ALA A 617 -9.50 -14.27 -31.77
N GLU A 618 -10.38 -13.47 -31.15
CA GLU A 618 -10.20 -12.03 -30.98
C GLU A 618 -8.98 -11.71 -30.10
N SER A 619 -8.83 -12.40 -28.97
CA SER A 619 -7.65 -12.31 -28.10
C SER A 619 -6.38 -12.61 -28.89
N ALA A 620 -6.31 -13.76 -29.58
CA ALA A 620 -5.14 -14.13 -30.37
C ALA A 620 -4.82 -13.11 -31.47
N ALA A 621 -5.83 -12.55 -32.14
CA ALA A 621 -5.65 -11.51 -33.14
C ALA A 621 -5.12 -10.21 -32.53
N ASN A 622 -5.68 -9.76 -31.40
CA ASN A 622 -5.22 -8.58 -30.68
C ASN A 622 -3.78 -8.75 -30.19
N GLN A 623 -3.45 -9.88 -29.57
CA GLN A 623 -2.11 -10.16 -29.06
C GLN A 623 -1.07 -10.23 -30.20
N ALA A 624 -1.43 -10.83 -31.34
CA ALA A 624 -0.57 -10.85 -32.52
C ALA A 624 -0.32 -9.42 -33.06
N ARG A 625 -1.36 -8.57 -33.07
CA ARG A 625 -1.24 -7.16 -33.44
C ARG A 625 -0.38 -6.38 -32.45
N ILE A 626 -0.62 -6.51 -31.15
CA ILE A 626 0.19 -5.87 -30.10
C ILE A 626 1.66 -6.24 -30.26
N LEU A 627 1.96 -7.53 -30.47
CA LEU A 627 3.34 -7.99 -30.66
C LEU A 627 3.99 -7.43 -31.94
N HIS A 628 3.21 -7.34 -33.03
CA HIS A 628 3.69 -6.81 -34.31
C HIS A 628 3.88 -5.29 -34.27
N GLU A 629 2.92 -4.57 -33.70
CA GLU A 629 2.88 -3.11 -33.61
C GLU A 629 3.64 -2.57 -32.38
N TRP A 630 4.24 -3.44 -31.54
CA TRP A 630 4.92 -3.05 -30.31
C TRP A 630 5.91 -1.89 -30.48
N PRO A 631 6.83 -1.89 -31.48
CA PRO A 631 7.76 -0.77 -31.66
C PRO A 631 7.04 0.55 -31.90
N ARG A 632 6.00 0.54 -32.76
CA ARG A 632 5.18 1.73 -33.05
C ARG A 632 4.47 2.22 -31.80
N LEU A 633 3.76 1.33 -31.10
CA LEU A 633 3.05 1.67 -29.87
C LEU A 633 4.01 2.25 -28.83
N ARG A 634 5.16 1.60 -28.62
CA ARG A 634 6.16 2.07 -27.67
C ARG A 634 6.57 3.51 -27.98
N ASP A 635 6.90 3.79 -29.23
CA ASP A 635 7.39 5.10 -29.63
C ASP A 635 6.26 6.14 -29.48
N GLU A 636 5.02 5.82 -29.90
CA GLU A 636 3.85 6.69 -29.71
C GLU A 636 3.54 7.01 -28.23
N TYR A 637 3.53 5.99 -27.36
CA TYR A 637 3.26 6.20 -25.94
C TYR A 637 4.38 7.00 -25.26
N LYS A 638 5.65 6.77 -25.64
CA LYS A 638 6.78 7.56 -25.12
C LYS A 638 6.75 9.01 -25.59
N GLU A 639 6.44 9.25 -26.86
CA GLU A 639 6.30 10.60 -27.41
C GLU A 639 5.14 11.37 -26.77
N ALA A 640 4.03 10.69 -26.46
CA ALA A 640 2.87 11.29 -25.84
C ALA A 640 3.03 11.52 -24.32
N LEU A 641 3.94 10.80 -23.65
CA LEU A 641 4.09 10.82 -22.19
C LEU A 641 4.20 12.23 -21.60
N PRO A 642 5.06 13.15 -22.09
CA PRO A 642 5.19 14.48 -21.52
C PRO A 642 3.88 15.29 -21.59
N GLN A 643 3.08 15.12 -22.64
CA GLN A 643 1.78 15.77 -22.75
C GLN A 643 0.77 15.10 -21.82
N LEU A 644 0.68 13.77 -21.81
CA LEU A 644 -0.30 13.01 -21.03
C LEU A 644 -0.23 13.30 -19.53
N THR A 645 0.96 13.59 -19.02
CA THR A 645 1.18 13.89 -17.59
C THR A 645 1.49 15.35 -17.32
N SER A 646 1.32 16.21 -18.32
CA SER A 646 1.45 17.67 -18.15
C SER A 646 0.35 18.22 -17.24
N PHE A 647 0.62 19.37 -16.65
CA PHE A 647 -0.36 20.11 -15.86
C PHE A 647 -1.53 20.55 -16.77
N GLU A 648 -1.21 21.03 -17.97
CA GLU A 648 -2.15 21.51 -18.99
C GLU A 648 -3.17 20.44 -19.39
N GLN A 649 -2.70 19.22 -19.64
CA GLN A 649 -3.60 18.12 -20.01
C GLN A 649 -4.55 17.76 -18.88
N TRP A 650 -4.08 17.82 -17.63
CA TRP A 650 -4.89 17.52 -16.47
C TRP A 650 -5.86 18.64 -16.12
N GLU A 651 -5.49 19.90 -16.30
CA GLU A 651 -6.40 21.04 -16.16
C GLU A 651 -7.60 20.92 -17.09
N GLU A 652 -7.37 20.52 -18.35
CA GLU A 652 -8.45 20.21 -19.30
C GLU A 652 -9.35 19.09 -18.78
N LEU A 653 -8.77 18.02 -18.22
CA LEU A 653 -9.53 16.89 -17.67
C LEU A 653 -10.31 17.25 -16.41
N PHE A 654 -9.78 18.14 -15.57
CA PHE A 654 -10.46 18.68 -14.39
C PHE A 654 -11.54 19.69 -14.78
N GLY A 655 -11.45 20.30 -15.96
CA GLY A 655 -12.32 21.38 -16.40
C GLY A 655 -12.02 22.71 -15.69
N ILE A 656 -10.74 22.99 -15.42
CA ILE A 656 -10.28 24.22 -14.74
C ILE A 656 -9.43 25.09 -15.69
N GLU A 657 -9.29 26.38 -15.35
CA GLU A 657 -8.43 27.29 -16.10
C GLU A 657 -6.94 27.01 -15.86
N HIS A 658 -6.11 27.24 -16.87
CA HIS A 658 -4.66 27.01 -16.78
C HIS A 658 -4.00 27.92 -15.75
N ARG A 659 -3.23 27.34 -14.83
CA ARG A 659 -2.43 28.06 -13.82
C ARG A 659 -0.94 27.81 -14.05
N PRO A 660 -0.16 28.82 -14.46
CA PRO A 660 1.28 28.68 -14.64
C PRO A 660 1.97 28.26 -13.33
N LEU A 661 2.93 27.35 -13.41
CA LEU A 661 3.72 26.95 -12.25
C LEU A 661 4.49 28.14 -11.66
N GLY A 662 4.21 28.48 -10.40
CA GLY A 662 4.95 29.49 -9.63
C GLY A 662 4.28 30.87 -9.55
N GLU A 663 3.07 31.04 -10.09
CA GLU A 663 2.24 32.22 -9.81
C GLU A 663 1.25 31.90 -8.67
N PRO A 664 1.18 32.72 -7.60
CA PRO A 664 0.16 32.53 -6.58
C PRO A 664 -1.23 32.71 -7.19
N PRO A 665 -2.27 32.02 -6.67
CA PRO A 665 -3.62 32.11 -7.20
C PRO A 665 -4.07 33.57 -7.26
N ALA A 666 -4.56 33.99 -8.43
CA ALA A 666 -5.12 35.31 -8.62
C ALA A 666 -6.44 35.40 -7.84
N GLY A 667 -6.37 35.90 -6.61
CA GLY A 667 -7.53 36.34 -5.83
C GLY A 667 -8.65 35.30 -5.69
N GLU A 668 -8.42 34.26 -4.89
CA GLU A 668 -9.51 33.62 -4.16
C GLU A 668 -9.66 34.38 -2.83
N GLU A 669 -10.47 35.45 -2.85
CA GLU A 669 -11.10 35.95 -1.63
C GLU A 669 -12.03 34.83 -1.11
N HIS A 670 -11.59 34.10 -0.10
CA HIS A 670 -12.42 33.17 0.68
C HIS A 670 -13.13 33.90 1.83
#